data_AF-A0A816KE34-F1
#
_entry.id   AF-A0A816KE34-F1
#
_cell.length_a   1.000
_cell.length_b   1.000
_cell.length_c   1.000
_cell.angle_alpha   90.00
_cell.angle_beta   90.00
_cell.angle_gamma   90.00
#
_symmetry.space_group_name_H-M   'P 1'
#
loop_
_entity.id
_entity.type
_entity.pdbx_description
1 polymer ?
#
loop_
_entity_poly.entity_id
_entity_poly.type
_entity_poly.pdbx_seq_one_letter_code
_entity_poly.pdbx_strand_id
1 'polypeptide(L)'
;MATPFVFDDDDEEAKQIQQLSADYIAQGDHIKALEVIETWISSAHKKKKKKKKVLDFFSFQEGKIFYKQTKIAENSDVKFAFLFASAECFSANEGFSSFCAAPLFGLGCLLGSPLYLKKSVGKAKEYLAVLASFDELNPQEEKSVRDVKSILNAAESRIAAGSPRDPEVTESKKIPPDPSKIEVEGLRSFWTGLNVEIKRKFMEVRVADFTSYVQRFYGTEGRAALEKVLGSAVNNKKWRVWVCRACSKEFLPLKKFKNHLEKEHAAKFKPSTAEHMAQMVNEVWAGMITVAGWEPVDTAAAAEMIKTRLEFVQAFVYENGWSRDWPLATDKERSKLLQEIRLLLVLFCERKILSCGLRDWMMRFLIKHLARFEVSKHTLTTECRLVETPQSICFLERSELEQILDLLKLIKCEREDGKEIICRAVDSFYSVTRVKEKIDFDKQFSSLLLDKRLLRCEIAQFDDEGTVSFLNASDHYAKAHARGDDILSWLADHSSADERFRFPRPVRTHNLDIWVAVLRAVQYTCRTLGTKYAKKLQMLGYDASLVDAINLCVSENKKRRSVPEHQCNKYASILGDECERKHLAIDSLSTRLFLCSVRDALEEAPHPTFDFPDLEDCLKRIHRHTNLSDDIVLNSIDRLRSLVADKVALVDTKMLLVENSRISLFNDLIRLSGFDYRSYILRPLKEFLLEVINVAAAEADLLLKEEKKPQSKKKKHRSNKVLDKTVEPEHSFNLDLQATSPSLQTTEKDSMEIPSNTVDAEEAAQGCMQNMPGEESVLREAAARCNSALDITLKALLNIKVLKEDLMQNEKPFRDDLEKQVPELLHSYLLSDLLTSKEVISMSSDAAEIVVSILESWHSCKSQEIESLVTRLFTLEEYERMSCSRCRQKPNYPEQSSYGIVMAADSIRDLKCAFGNIKFEDILKVIRMEDKMLCDLKTGGCGKANFVHHIISRCPPIFTVVLEWEKHETEKEISETTKALDWEIDMSRLYEGLESSTKYRLVSLVGCGEDKEHICLAYEKDRWVGVRHDALTEEAVGNWESVIRFCGERKVRPKILFYEAAH
;
A
#
# COMPACT_ATOMS: atom_id res chain seq x y z
N MET A 1 -19.29 17.78 -28.71
CA MET A 1 -18.47 16.99 -29.67
C MET A 1 -19.40 16.05 -30.45
N ALA A 2 -19.31 16.05 -31.79
CA ALA A 2 -20.08 15.14 -32.66
C ALA A 2 -19.66 13.68 -32.44
N THR A 3 -20.61 12.75 -32.37
CA THR A 3 -20.31 11.30 -32.38
C THR A 3 -19.77 10.93 -33.77
N PRO A 4 -18.52 10.42 -33.90
CA PRO A 4 -17.93 10.16 -35.22
C PRO A 4 -18.49 8.92 -35.93
N PHE A 5 -19.47 8.25 -35.33
CA PHE A 5 -19.97 6.96 -35.80
C PHE A 5 -21.48 7.01 -36.02
N VAL A 6 -21.89 6.95 -37.27
CA VAL A 6 -23.13 6.27 -37.65
C VAL A 6 -22.81 4.79 -37.57
N PHE A 7 -23.51 4.06 -36.70
CA PHE A 7 -23.35 2.62 -36.54
C PHE A 7 -23.99 1.94 -37.76
N ASP A 8 -23.20 1.73 -38.80
CA ASP A 8 -23.60 1.01 -40.01
C ASP A 8 -23.00 -0.40 -39.96
N ASP A 9 -23.53 -1.22 -39.05
CA ASP A 9 -23.13 -2.62 -38.89
C ASP A 9 -24.38 -3.51 -38.77
N ASP A 10 -24.40 -4.67 -39.43
CA ASP A 10 -25.55 -5.61 -39.46
C ASP A 10 -25.72 -6.41 -38.15
N ASP A 11 -25.01 -6.04 -37.07
CA ASP A 11 -25.14 -6.69 -35.76
C ASP A 11 -26.31 -6.08 -34.98
N GLU A 12 -27.51 -6.64 -35.21
CA GLU A 12 -28.75 -6.23 -34.55
C GLU A 12 -28.67 -6.28 -33.01
N GLU A 13 -27.89 -7.21 -32.45
CA GLU A 13 -27.71 -7.28 -31.00
C GLU A 13 -26.86 -6.12 -30.49
N ALA A 14 -25.78 -5.76 -31.21
CA ALA A 14 -24.99 -4.58 -30.87
C ALA A 14 -25.80 -3.27 -30.98
N LYS A 15 -26.72 -3.15 -31.96
CA LYS A 15 -27.66 -2.02 -32.05
C LYS A 15 -28.61 -1.96 -30.86
N GLN A 16 -29.15 -3.11 -30.42
CA GLN A 16 -30.00 -3.18 -29.23
C GLN A 16 -29.24 -2.73 -27.97
N ILE A 17 -28.01 -3.23 -27.77
CA ILE A 17 -27.18 -2.82 -26.63
C ILE A 17 -26.85 -1.33 -26.70
N GLN A 18 -26.55 -0.80 -27.88
CA GLN A 18 -26.33 0.62 -28.08
C GLN A 18 -27.54 1.44 -27.64
N GLN A 19 -28.75 1.11 -28.12
CA GLN A 19 -29.97 1.83 -27.76
C GLN A 19 -30.22 1.75 -26.25
N LEU A 20 -30.15 0.54 -25.69
CA LEU A 20 -30.39 0.30 -24.27
C LEU A 20 -29.39 1.08 -23.39
N SER A 21 -28.11 1.11 -23.77
CA SER A 21 -27.10 1.90 -23.06
C SER A 21 -27.36 3.40 -23.17
N ALA A 22 -27.81 3.89 -24.32
CA ALA A 22 -28.15 5.29 -24.53
C ALA A 22 -29.36 5.72 -23.67
N ASP A 23 -30.37 4.86 -23.58
CA ASP A 23 -31.56 5.08 -22.75
C ASP A 23 -31.20 5.17 -21.27
N TYR A 24 -30.37 4.25 -20.76
CA TYR A 24 -29.88 4.32 -19.38
C TYR A 24 -29.04 5.58 -19.11
N ILE A 25 -28.18 5.98 -20.06
CA ILE A 25 -27.41 7.22 -19.95
C ILE A 25 -28.33 8.45 -19.92
N ALA A 26 -29.43 8.45 -20.68
CA ALA A 26 -30.42 9.52 -20.70
C ALA A 26 -31.21 9.59 -19.38
N GLN A 27 -31.47 8.43 -18.77
CA GLN A 27 -32.12 8.31 -17.45
C GLN A 27 -31.17 8.62 -16.27
N GLY A 28 -29.87 8.78 -16.53
CA GLY A 28 -28.85 9.00 -15.49
C GLY A 28 -28.34 7.73 -14.80
N ASP A 29 -28.77 6.54 -15.24
CA ASP A 29 -28.35 5.25 -14.68
C ASP A 29 -27.04 4.76 -15.34
N HIS A 30 -25.93 5.42 -14.98
CA HIS A 30 -24.62 5.14 -15.55
C HIS A 30 -24.09 3.74 -15.23
N ILE A 31 -24.48 3.16 -14.08
CA ILE A 31 -24.06 1.81 -13.69
C ILE A 31 -24.74 0.77 -14.58
N LYS A 32 -26.05 0.87 -14.81
CA LYS A 32 -26.73 -0.04 -15.75
C LYS A 32 -26.20 0.10 -17.17
N ALA A 33 -25.88 1.31 -17.62
CA ALA A 33 -25.27 1.51 -18.93
C ALA A 33 -23.93 0.74 -19.06
N LEU A 34 -23.05 0.84 -18.04
CA LEU A 34 -21.81 0.07 -18.00
C LEU A 34 -22.05 -1.44 -17.92
N GLU A 35 -23.03 -1.85 -17.12
CA GLU A 35 -23.39 -3.26 -16.91
C GLU A 35 -23.76 -3.95 -18.23
N VAL A 36 -24.61 -3.31 -19.04
CA VAL A 36 -25.03 -3.86 -20.34
C VAL A 36 -23.84 -3.91 -21.31
N ILE A 37 -23.02 -2.86 -21.37
CA ILE A 37 -21.84 -2.81 -22.24
C ILE A 37 -20.84 -3.93 -21.86
N GLU A 38 -20.48 -4.04 -20.59
CA GLU A 38 -19.50 -5.03 -20.11
C GLU A 38 -20.00 -6.47 -20.26
N THR A 39 -21.31 -6.69 -20.13
CA THR A 39 -21.93 -8.01 -20.39
C THR A 39 -21.73 -8.41 -21.86
N TRP A 40 -21.95 -7.47 -22.79
CA TRP A 40 -21.75 -7.71 -24.21
C TRP A 40 -20.27 -7.95 -24.53
N ILE A 41 -19.37 -7.11 -23.98
CA ILE A 41 -17.91 -7.26 -24.12
C ILE A 41 -17.43 -8.59 -23.53
N SER A 42 -18.04 -9.10 -22.47
CA SER A 42 -17.62 -10.34 -21.81
C SER A 42 -18.17 -11.63 -22.45
N SER A 43 -19.11 -11.54 -23.38
CA SER A 43 -19.76 -12.71 -23.99
C SER A 43 -18.78 -13.60 -24.79
N ALA A 44 -18.66 -14.86 -24.38
CA ALA A 44 -17.66 -15.82 -24.88
C ALA A 44 -17.90 -16.28 -26.32
N HIS A 45 -19.16 -16.29 -26.78
CA HIS A 45 -19.54 -16.69 -28.14
C HIS A 45 -19.06 -15.74 -29.24
N LYS A 46 -18.45 -14.60 -28.88
CA LYS A 46 -18.12 -13.51 -29.82
C LYS A 46 -16.62 -13.21 -29.96
N LYS A 47 -15.73 -13.91 -29.25
CA LYS A 47 -14.26 -13.65 -29.32
C LYS A 47 -13.65 -13.82 -30.72
N LYS A 48 -14.24 -14.63 -31.60
CA LYS A 48 -13.81 -14.82 -32.99
C LYS A 48 -14.53 -13.93 -34.02
N LYS A 49 -15.61 -13.23 -33.62
CA LYS A 49 -16.50 -12.44 -34.52
C LYS A 49 -16.62 -10.95 -34.14
N LYS A 50 -16.04 -10.49 -33.02
CA LYS A 50 -16.05 -9.08 -32.64
C LYS A 50 -15.33 -8.25 -33.71
N LYS A 51 -16.10 -7.54 -34.53
CA LYS A 51 -15.57 -6.51 -35.41
C LYS A 51 -14.92 -5.43 -34.53
N LYS A 52 -13.65 -5.13 -34.78
CA LYS A 52 -12.86 -4.13 -34.05
C LYS A 52 -13.65 -2.82 -33.87
N LYS A 53 -14.32 -2.36 -34.94
CA LYS A 53 -15.18 -1.17 -34.94
C LYS A 53 -16.27 -1.15 -33.83
N VAL A 54 -16.91 -2.29 -33.54
CA VAL A 54 -17.97 -2.37 -32.52
C VAL A 54 -17.38 -2.28 -31.11
N LEU A 55 -16.22 -2.90 -30.89
CA LEU A 55 -15.50 -2.80 -29.62
C LEU A 55 -14.98 -1.37 -29.38
N ASP A 56 -14.50 -0.72 -30.43
CA ASP A 56 -14.04 0.68 -30.40
C ASP A 56 -15.20 1.61 -30.04
N PHE A 57 -16.40 1.35 -30.57
CA PHE A 57 -17.62 2.10 -30.24
C PHE A 57 -18.06 1.92 -28.78
N PHE A 58 -18.09 0.70 -28.26
CA PHE A 58 -18.44 0.50 -26.85
C PHE A 58 -17.41 1.10 -25.90
N SER A 59 -16.12 1.00 -26.23
CA SER A 59 -15.05 1.71 -25.51
C SER A 59 -15.29 3.21 -25.52
N PHE A 60 -15.73 3.79 -26.65
CA PHE A 60 -16.10 5.20 -26.72
C PHE A 60 -17.30 5.57 -25.82
N GLN A 61 -18.33 4.72 -25.73
CA GLN A 61 -19.46 4.98 -24.83
C GLN A 61 -19.04 4.91 -23.36
N GLU A 62 -18.21 3.95 -22.96
CA GLU A 62 -17.62 3.91 -21.62
C GLU A 62 -16.85 5.18 -21.31
N GLY A 63 -16.04 5.66 -22.25
CA GLY A 63 -15.28 6.90 -22.10
C GLY A 63 -16.19 8.10 -21.81
N LYS A 64 -17.37 8.16 -22.45
CA LYS A 64 -18.40 9.18 -22.17
C LYS A 64 -19.07 8.98 -20.81
N ILE A 65 -19.35 7.74 -20.41
CA ILE A 65 -19.94 7.44 -19.11
C ILE A 65 -18.98 7.91 -18.01
N PHE A 66 -17.72 7.51 -18.07
CA PHE A 66 -16.71 7.97 -17.11
C PHE A 66 -16.58 9.48 -17.08
N TYR A 67 -16.52 10.14 -18.24
CA TYR A 67 -16.45 11.60 -18.29
C TYR A 67 -17.67 12.29 -17.66
N LYS A 68 -18.86 11.67 -17.69
CA LYS A 68 -20.03 12.19 -16.97
C LYS A 68 -19.92 11.94 -15.47
N GLN A 69 -19.46 10.75 -15.06
CA GLN A 69 -19.28 10.39 -13.65
C GLN A 69 -18.28 11.29 -12.92
N THR A 70 -17.29 11.87 -13.62
CA THR A 70 -16.37 12.86 -13.01
C THR A 70 -17.08 14.11 -12.48
N LYS A 71 -18.23 14.46 -13.05
CA LYS A 71 -19.04 15.61 -12.61
C LYS A 71 -19.92 15.28 -11.40
N ILE A 72 -20.17 14.00 -11.17
CA ILE A 72 -21.03 13.48 -10.10
C ILE A 72 -20.20 13.12 -8.87
N ALA A 73 -19.01 12.56 -9.08
CA ALA A 73 -18.11 12.19 -7.99
C ALA A 73 -17.77 13.43 -7.14
N GLU A 74 -17.76 13.29 -5.83
CA GLU A 74 -17.30 14.35 -4.90
C GLU A 74 -15.80 14.21 -4.63
N ASN A 75 -15.37 12.98 -4.33
CA ASN A 75 -13.99 12.62 -4.04
C ASN A 75 -13.05 12.84 -5.26
N SER A 76 -11.96 13.59 -5.04
CA SER A 76 -10.97 13.95 -6.07
C SER A 76 -10.21 12.75 -6.63
N ASP A 77 -9.87 11.77 -5.80
CA ASP A 77 -9.16 10.55 -6.22
C ASP A 77 -10.09 9.69 -7.12
N VAL A 78 -11.38 9.62 -6.80
CA VAL A 78 -12.38 8.94 -7.66
C VAL A 78 -12.59 9.70 -8.99
N LYS A 79 -12.64 11.03 -8.96
CA LYS A 79 -12.66 11.86 -10.19
C LYS A 79 -11.45 11.56 -11.06
N PHE A 80 -10.28 11.43 -10.46
CA PHE A 80 -9.05 11.09 -11.17
C PHE A 80 -9.16 9.74 -11.87
N ALA A 81 -9.61 8.70 -11.16
CA ALA A 81 -9.79 7.35 -11.74
C ALA A 81 -10.75 7.38 -12.94
N PHE A 82 -11.86 8.11 -12.85
CA PHE A 82 -12.81 8.26 -13.97
C PHE A 82 -12.25 9.08 -15.13
N LEU A 83 -11.52 10.18 -14.88
CA LEU A 83 -10.85 10.93 -15.94
C LEU A 83 -9.80 10.07 -16.65
N PHE A 84 -9.06 9.26 -15.89
CA PHE A 84 -8.07 8.34 -16.43
C PHE A 84 -8.73 7.29 -17.33
N ALA A 85 -9.77 6.62 -16.83
CA ALA A 85 -10.52 5.63 -17.60
C ALA A 85 -11.14 6.24 -18.86
N SER A 86 -11.66 7.47 -18.76
CA SER A 86 -12.19 8.22 -19.91
C SER A 86 -11.11 8.49 -20.97
N ALA A 87 -9.96 9.03 -20.55
CA ALA A 87 -8.83 9.26 -21.45
C ALA A 87 -8.35 7.96 -22.12
N GLU A 88 -8.31 6.87 -21.35
CA GLU A 88 -7.88 5.56 -21.81
C GLU A 88 -8.81 5.01 -22.90
N CYS A 89 -10.11 4.98 -22.62
CA CYS A 89 -11.16 4.56 -23.54
C CYS A 89 -11.09 5.30 -24.90
N PHE A 90 -10.81 6.60 -24.89
CA PHE A 90 -10.66 7.37 -26.12
C PHE A 90 -9.30 7.15 -26.80
N SER A 91 -8.21 7.03 -26.03
CA SER A 91 -6.87 6.86 -26.58
C SER A 91 -6.61 5.48 -27.21
N ALA A 92 -7.49 4.51 -26.94
CA ALA A 92 -7.41 3.18 -27.52
C ALA A 92 -7.61 3.14 -29.03
N ASN A 93 -8.28 4.15 -29.59
CA ASN A 93 -8.75 4.13 -30.97
C ASN A 93 -8.29 5.37 -31.76
N GLU A 94 -7.91 5.14 -33.01
CA GLU A 94 -7.56 6.21 -33.95
C GLU A 94 -8.83 7.02 -34.28
N GLY A 95 -8.77 8.35 -34.17
CA GLY A 95 -9.88 9.25 -34.48
C GLY A 95 -10.63 9.86 -33.30
N PHE A 96 -10.32 9.50 -32.05
CA PHE A 96 -10.96 10.08 -30.85
C PHE A 96 -10.11 11.14 -30.13
N SER A 97 -9.17 11.76 -30.84
CA SER A 97 -8.21 12.68 -30.25
C SER A 97 -8.86 13.95 -29.65
N SER A 98 -10.00 14.43 -30.20
CA SER A 98 -10.79 15.50 -29.58
C SER A 98 -11.32 15.11 -28.20
N PHE A 99 -11.84 13.90 -28.08
CA PHE A 99 -12.40 13.38 -26.84
C PHE A 99 -11.32 13.04 -25.82
N CYS A 100 -10.08 12.74 -26.25
CA CYS A 100 -8.94 12.55 -25.35
C CYS A 100 -8.47 13.85 -24.69
N ALA A 101 -8.55 14.99 -25.40
CA ALA A 101 -7.94 16.24 -24.96
C ALA A 101 -8.52 16.75 -23.63
N ALA A 102 -9.85 16.69 -23.46
CA ALA A 102 -10.51 17.20 -22.26
C ALA A 102 -10.23 16.36 -21.00
N PRO A 103 -10.36 15.02 -20.99
CA PRO A 103 -9.96 14.19 -19.87
C PRO A 103 -8.48 14.34 -19.50
N LEU A 104 -7.58 14.37 -20.49
CA LEU A 104 -6.14 14.59 -20.26
C LEU A 104 -5.85 15.96 -19.66
N PHE A 105 -6.58 17.00 -20.09
CA PHE A 105 -6.49 18.32 -19.49
C PHE A 105 -6.96 18.29 -18.03
N GLY A 106 -8.09 17.62 -17.75
CA GLY A 106 -8.59 17.42 -16.38
C GLY A 106 -7.60 16.70 -15.48
N LEU A 107 -6.96 15.62 -15.96
CA LEU A 107 -5.90 14.92 -15.23
C LEU A 107 -4.72 15.84 -14.93
N GLY A 108 -4.27 16.62 -15.93
CA GLY A 108 -3.22 17.61 -15.75
C GLY A 108 -3.58 18.72 -14.76
N CYS A 109 -4.85 19.09 -14.69
CA CYS A 109 -5.35 20.06 -13.71
C CYS A 109 -5.36 19.50 -12.28
N LEU A 110 -5.83 18.26 -12.09
CA LEU A 110 -5.89 17.62 -10.77
C LEU A 110 -4.50 17.34 -10.19
N LEU A 111 -3.56 16.88 -11.01
CA LEU A 111 -2.20 16.54 -10.58
C LEU A 111 -1.25 17.74 -10.53
N GLY A 112 -1.61 18.83 -11.20
CA GLY A 112 -0.64 19.85 -11.60
C GLY A 112 0.51 19.35 -12.46
N SER A 113 0.36 18.15 -13.06
CA SER A 113 1.43 17.52 -13.84
C SER A 113 1.50 18.10 -15.25
N PRO A 114 2.67 18.62 -15.68
CA PRO A 114 2.90 19.03 -17.06
C PRO A 114 2.77 17.87 -18.06
N LEU A 115 2.93 16.61 -17.63
CA LEU A 115 2.88 15.44 -18.50
C LEU A 115 1.51 15.30 -19.16
N TYR A 116 0.44 15.33 -18.37
CA TYR A 116 -0.93 15.17 -18.88
C TYR A 116 -1.39 16.40 -19.66
N LEU A 117 -0.97 17.60 -19.25
CA LEU A 117 -1.20 18.83 -20.03
C LEU A 117 -0.53 18.75 -21.41
N LYS A 118 0.74 18.31 -21.49
CA LYS A 118 1.44 18.12 -22.77
C LYS A 118 0.75 17.06 -23.65
N LYS A 119 0.29 15.95 -23.05
CA LYS A 119 -0.50 14.92 -23.78
C LYS A 119 -1.81 15.51 -24.31
N SER A 120 -2.50 16.32 -23.52
CA SER A 120 -3.73 17.02 -23.92
C SER A 120 -3.47 17.94 -25.12
N VAL A 121 -2.43 18.79 -25.05
CA VAL A 121 -2.00 19.66 -26.16
C VAL A 121 -1.72 18.86 -27.42
N GLY A 122 -0.98 17.75 -27.31
CA GLY A 122 -0.69 16.88 -28.46
C GLY A 122 -1.96 16.34 -29.11
N LYS A 123 -2.91 15.84 -28.31
CA LYS A 123 -4.18 15.30 -28.82
C LYS A 123 -5.10 16.38 -29.39
N ALA A 124 -5.10 17.58 -28.81
CA ALA A 124 -5.82 18.72 -29.35
C ALA A 124 -5.26 19.14 -30.72
N LYS A 125 -3.93 19.25 -30.86
CA LYS A 125 -3.27 19.59 -32.14
C LYS A 125 -3.52 18.53 -33.21
N GLU A 126 -3.42 17.26 -32.86
CA GLU A 126 -3.72 16.14 -33.77
C GLU A 126 -5.14 16.26 -34.35
N TYR A 127 -6.14 16.49 -33.50
CA TYR A 127 -7.52 16.65 -33.95
C TYR A 127 -7.73 17.89 -34.83
N LEU A 128 -7.12 19.02 -34.47
CA LEU A 128 -7.23 20.25 -35.27
C LEU A 128 -6.55 20.12 -36.63
N ALA A 129 -5.45 19.38 -36.73
CA ALA A 129 -4.79 19.08 -38.00
C ALA A 129 -5.68 18.21 -38.91
N VAL A 130 -6.35 17.20 -38.35
CA VAL A 130 -7.32 16.37 -39.08
C VAL A 130 -8.51 17.20 -39.56
N LEU A 131 -9.06 18.09 -38.73
CA LEU A 131 -10.18 18.92 -39.16
C LEU A 131 -9.80 20.01 -40.17
N ALA A 132 -8.54 20.46 -40.17
CA ALA A 132 -8.04 21.40 -41.16
C ALA A 132 -7.92 20.80 -42.58
N SER A 133 -7.98 19.46 -42.72
CA SER A 133 -7.97 18.80 -44.03
C SER A 133 -9.37 18.61 -44.65
N PHE A 134 -10.44 19.08 -44.01
CA PHE A 134 -11.80 19.07 -44.57
C PHE A 134 -12.11 20.41 -45.23
N ASP A 135 -12.74 20.38 -46.40
CA ASP A 135 -13.08 21.58 -47.17
C ASP A 135 -14.24 22.40 -46.56
N GLU A 136 -15.22 21.72 -45.94
CA GLU A 136 -16.33 22.33 -45.21
C GLU A 136 -16.58 21.57 -43.90
N LEU A 137 -16.83 22.32 -42.81
CA LEU A 137 -17.18 21.76 -41.50
C LEU A 137 -18.68 21.93 -41.23
N ASN A 138 -19.31 20.92 -40.63
CA ASN A 138 -20.68 21.08 -40.15
C ASN A 138 -20.74 21.89 -38.83
N PRO A 139 -21.91 22.44 -38.45
CA PRO A 139 -22.02 23.28 -37.24
C PRO A 139 -21.57 22.60 -35.94
N GLN A 140 -21.68 21.27 -35.87
CA GLN A 140 -21.25 20.49 -34.71
C GLN A 140 -19.72 20.32 -34.66
N GLU A 141 -19.08 20.16 -35.81
CA GLU A 141 -17.62 20.15 -35.96
C GLU A 141 -17.04 21.53 -35.65
N GLU A 142 -17.64 22.61 -36.13
CA GLU A 142 -17.22 23.98 -35.79
C GLU A 142 -17.27 24.26 -34.28
N LYS A 143 -18.35 23.80 -33.61
CA LYS A 143 -18.44 23.86 -32.14
C LYS A 143 -17.33 23.04 -31.49
N SER A 144 -17.09 21.81 -31.97
CA SER A 144 -16.03 20.94 -31.47
C SER A 144 -14.63 21.56 -31.62
N VAL A 145 -14.35 22.23 -32.75
CA VAL A 145 -13.11 22.97 -32.99
C VAL A 145 -12.93 24.09 -31.97
N ARG A 146 -13.98 24.88 -31.71
CA ARG A 146 -13.94 25.94 -30.69
C ARG A 146 -13.65 25.39 -29.30
N ASP A 147 -14.33 24.31 -28.90
CA ASP A 147 -14.12 23.65 -27.61
C ASP A 147 -12.67 23.14 -27.46
N VAL A 148 -12.14 22.46 -28.48
CA VAL A 148 -10.77 21.93 -28.47
C VAL A 148 -9.71 23.04 -28.50
N LYS A 149 -9.92 24.12 -29.27
CA LYS A 149 -9.04 25.30 -29.25
C LYS A 149 -8.99 25.97 -27.87
N SER A 150 -10.13 26.04 -27.19
CA SER A 150 -10.20 26.56 -25.81
C SER A 150 -9.35 25.71 -24.86
N ILE A 151 -9.48 24.38 -24.93
CA ILE A 151 -8.67 23.44 -24.12
C ILE A 151 -7.18 23.58 -24.46
N LEU A 152 -6.83 23.66 -25.75
CA LEU A 152 -5.45 23.84 -26.20
C LEU A 152 -4.82 25.09 -25.59
N ASN A 153 -5.48 26.25 -25.74
CA ASN A 153 -5.00 27.52 -25.22
C ASN A 153 -4.88 27.50 -23.69
N ALA A 154 -5.86 26.90 -22.99
CA ALA A 154 -5.82 26.76 -21.54
C ALA A 154 -4.68 25.85 -21.08
N ALA A 155 -4.42 24.75 -21.79
CA ALA A 155 -3.33 23.83 -21.48
C ALA A 155 -1.96 24.49 -21.72
N GLU A 156 -1.77 25.17 -22.87
CA GLU A 156 -0.53 25.90 -23.18
C GLU A 156 -0.29 27.04 -22.20
N SER A 157 -1.33 27.79 -21.82
CA SER A 157 -1.24 28.83 -20.79
C SER A 157 -0.81 28.26 -19.43
N ARG A 158 -1.39 27.12 -19.00
CA ARG A 158 -1.00 26.47 -17.74
C ARG A 158 0.42 25.89 -17.77
N ILE A 159 0.86 25.37 -18.90
CA ILE A 159 2.25 24.92 -19.09
C ILE A 159 3.20 26.11 -19.00
N ALA A 160 2.89 27.22 -19.67
CA ALA A 160 3.69 28.44 -19.65
C ALA A 160 3.72 29.11 -18.26
N ALA A 161 2.63 29.00 -17.49
CA ALA A 161 2.52 29.57 -16.16
C ALA A 161 3.23 28.76 -15.06
N GLY A 162 3.77 27.56 -15.34
CA GLY A 162 4.37 26.69 -14.31
C GLY A 162 3.41 26.42 -13.13
N SER A 163 2.27 25.79 -13.39
CA SER A 163 1.08 25.76 -12.50
C SER A 163 1.01 24.58 -11.49
N PRO A 164 0.06 24.53 -10.51
CA PRO A 164 -1.26 25.23 -10.50
C PRO A 164 -1.81 25.84 -9.19
N ARG A 165 -2.89 26.61 -9.40
CA ARG A 165 -3.95 27.06 -8.45
C ARG A 165 -4.84 25.89 -7.98
N ASP A 166 -5.33 25.98 -6.75
CA ASP A 166 -6.27 25.03 -6.14
C ASP A 166 -7.71 25.12 -6.69
N PRO A 167 -8.47 24.00 -6.73
CA PRO A 167 -9.92 24.01 -6.88
C PRO A 167 -10.62 24.32 -5.56
N GLU A 168 -11.65 25.17 -5.60
CA GLU A 168 -12.54 25.44 -4.47
C GLU A 168 -13.19 24.14 -3.94
N VAL A 169 -12.88 23.80 -2.69
CA VAL A 169 -13.58 22.76 -1.93
C VAL A 169 -14.90 23.36 -1.45
N THR A 170 -16.00 22.86 -1.99
CA THR A 170 -17.34 23.16 -1.50
C THR A 170 -17.59 22.30 -0.27
N GLU A 171 -17.85 22.93 0.89
CA GLU A 171 -18.19 22.26 2.14
C GLU A 171 -19.43 21.36 1.95
N SER A 172 -19.29 20.09 2.34
CA SER A 172 -20.39 19.14 2.42
C SER A 172 -21.33 19.54 3.55
N LYS A 173 -22.61 19.70 3.22
CA LYS A 173 -23.67 19.97 4.19
C LYS A 173 -23.80 18.80 5.15
N LYS A 174 -23.85 19.10 6.44
CA LYS A 174 -24.22 18.17 7.51
C LYS A 174 -25.57 17.52 7.18
N ILE A 175 -25.55 16.19 7.07
CA ILE A 175 -26.74 15.35 6.98
C ILE A 175 -27.50 15.47 8.32
N PRO A 176 -28.82 15.67 8.30
CA PRO A 176 -29.62 15.69 9.52
C PRO A 176 -29.59 14.31 10.21
N PRO A 177 -29.78 14.25 11.54
CA PRO A 177 -29.76 12.98 12.27
C PRO A 177 -30.82 12.02 11.72
N ASP A 178 -30.41 10.78 11.49
CA ASP A 178 -31.26 9.68 11.04
C ASP A 178 -32.39 9.41 12.05
N PRO A 179 -33.67 9.36 11.63
CA PRO A 179 -34.81 9.02 12.50
C PRO A 179 -34.66 7.69 13.26
N SER A 180 -33.79 6.77 12.81
CA SER A 180 -33.54 5.50 13.48
C SER A 180 -32.85 5.61 14.85
N LYS A 181 -32.08 6.69 15.11
CA LYS A 181 -31.43 6.92 16.42
C LYS A 181 -32.42 7.23 17.53
N ILE A 182 -33.62 7.70 17.20
CA ILE A 182 -34.65 8.13 18.15
C ILE A 182 -35.45 6.93 18.68
N GLU A 183 -35.62 5.87 17.88
CA GLU A 183 -36.35 4.65 18.29
C GLU A 183 -35.55 3.75 19.25
N VAL A 184 -34.21 3.73 19.13
CA VAL A 184 -33.34 2.80 19.88
C VAL A 184 -33.16 3.22 21.36
N GLU A 185 -33.28 4.51 21.66
CA GLU A 185 -33.12 5.04 23.02
C GLU A 185 -34.25 4.57 23.97
N GLY A 186 -35.46 4.33 23.43
CA GLY A 186 -36.56 3.73 24.17
C GLY A 186 -36.35 2.24 24.49
N LEU A 187 -35.65 1.50 23.62
CA LEU A 187 -35.43 0.06 23.72
C LEU A 187 -34.34 -0.32 24.73
N ARG A 188 -33.46 0.62 25.12
CA ARG A 188 -32.36 0.37 26.08
C ARG A 188 -32.88 -0.11 27.44
N SER A 189 -34.01 0.43 27.90
CA SER A 189 -34.66 0.03 29.15
C SER A 189 -35.27 -1.38 29.09
N PHE A 190 -35.89 -1.73 27.97
CA PHE A 190 -36.44 -3.07 27.72
C PHE A 190 -35.31 -4.11 27.63
N TRP A 191 -34.27 -3.84 26.84
CA TRP A 191 -33.13 -4.75 26.66
C TRP A 191 -32.39 -5.03 27.97
N THR A 192 -32.17 -4.01 28.80
CA THR A 192 -31.51 -4.19 30.11
C THR A 192 -32.33 -5.06 31.06
N GLY A 193 -33.66 -5.02 30.99
CA GLY A 193 -34.58 -5.84 31.78
C GLY A 193 -34.68 -7.32 31.37
N LEU A 194 -34.21 -7.69 30.17
CA LEU A 194 -34.25 -9.08 29.70
C LEU A 194 -33.24 -9.98 30.42
N ASN A 195 -33.65 -11.22 30.71
CA ASN A 195 -32.74 -12.24 31.26
C ASN A 195 -31.71 -12.71 30.21
N VAL A 196 -30.66 -13.38 30.68
CA VAL A 196 -29.52 -13.79 29.85
C VAL A 196 -29.95 -14.84 28.82
N GLU A 197 -30.89 -15.73 29.17
CA GLU A 197 -31.39 -16.78 28.28
C GLU A 197 -32.14 -16.20 27.06
N ILE A 198 -32.99 -15.19 27.27
CA ILE A 198 -33.70 -14.49 26.19
C ILE A 198 -32.71 -13.75 25.29
N LYS A 199 -31.71 -13.07 25.88
CA LYS A 199 -30.65 -12.40 25.11
C LYS A 199 -29.83 -13.38 24.27
N ARG A 200 -29.55 -14.58 24.78
CA ARG A 200 -28.87 -15.64 24.01
C ARG A 200 -29.75 -16.17 22.89
N LYS A 201 -31.04 -16.40 23.14
CA LYS A 201 -31.99 -16.86 22.12
C LYS A 201 -32.20 -15.83 21.01
N PHE A 202 -32.11 -14.54 21.33
CA PHE A 202 -32.15 -13.46 20.34
C PHE A 202 -30.99 -13.51 19.33
N MET A 203 -29.86 -14.10 19.70
CA MET A 203 -28.71 -14.28 18.80
C MET A 203 -28.90 -15.37 17.75
N GLU A 204 -29.96 -16.18 17.90
CA GLU A 204 -30.34 -17.23 16.97
C GLU A 204 -31.49 -16.75 16.08
N VAL A 205 -31.20 -16.53 14.80
CA VAL A 205 -32.18 -16.04 13.82
C VAL A 205 -32.62 -17.18 12.92
N ARG A 206 -33.88 -17.59 13.01
CA ARG A 206 -34.43 -18.62 12.11
C ARG A 206 -34.41 -18.12 10.66
N VAL A 207 -33.82 -18.92 9.77
CA VAL A 207 -33.71 -18.62 8.33
C VAL A 207 -35.10 -18.46 7.70
N ALA A 208 -36.08 -19.26 8.12
CA ALA A 208 -37.46 -19.18 7.61
C ALA A 208 -38.12 -17.82 7.93
N ASP A 209 -37.95 -17.33 9.17
CA ASP A 209 -38.53 -16.05 9.60
C ASP A 209 -37.87 -14.88 8.87
N PHE A 210 -36.54 -14.90 8.78
CA PHE A 210 -35.80 -13.87 8.06
C PHE A 210 -36.13 -13.87 6.56
N THR A 211 -36.31 -15.05 5.95
CA THR A 211 -36.72 -15.18 4.54
C THR A 211 -38.14 -14.64 4.33
N SER A 212 -39.06 -14.90 5.25
CA SER A 212 -40.42 -14.36 5.22
C SER A 212 -40.42 -12.82 5.33
N TYR A 213 -39.62 -12.27 6.26
CA TYR A 213 -39.41 -10.84 6.39
C TYR A 213 -38.89 -10.23 5.07
N VAL A 214 -37.84 -10.84 4.49
CA VAL A 214 -37.25 -10.35 3.24
C VAL A 214 -38.25 -10.42 2.09
N GLN A 215 -39.01 -11.50 1.96
CA GLN A 215 -40.07 -11.61 0.95
C GLN A 215 -41.15 -10.53 1.11
N ARG A 216 -41.50 -10.19 2.36
CA ARG A 216 -42.52 -9.17 2.67
C ARG A 216 -42.07 -7.76 2.26
N PHE A 217 -40.81 -7.40 2.53
CA PHE A 217 -40.30 -6.04 2.30
C PHE A 217 -39.56 -5.82 0.97
N TYR A 218 -38.91 -6.88 0.45
CA TYR A 218 -38.08 -6.82 -0.75
C TYR A 218 -38.61 -7.68 -1.90
N GLY A 219 -39.79 -8.29 -1.73
CA GLY A 219 -40.46 -9.07 -2.76
C GLY A 219 -39.76 -10.38 -3.13
N THR A 220 -40.17 -10.97 -4.25
CA THR A 220 -39.62 -12.24 -4.76
C THR A 220 -38.15 -12.10 -5.18
N GLU A 221 -37.75 -10.93 -5.69
CA GLU A 221 -36.36 -10.63 -6.03
C GLU A 221 -35.46 -10.64 -4.78
N GLY A 222 -35.92 -10.02 -3.68
CA GLY A 222 -35.22 -10.06 -2.40
C GLY A 222 -35.08 -11.48 -1.85
N ARG A 223 -36.16 -12.25 -1.87
CA ARG A 223 -36.11 -13.66 -1.45
C ARG A 223 -35.11 -14.47 -2.26
N ALA A 224 -35.15 -14.37 -3.58
CA ALA A 224 -34.23 -15.09 -4.46
C ALA A 224 -32.77 -14.68 -4.23
N ALA A 225 -32.52 -13.38 -3.98
CA ALA A 225 -31.20 -12.87 -3.64
C ALA A 225 -30.69 -13.44 -2.31
N LEU A 226 -31.54 -13.48 -1.27
CA LEU A 226 -31.20 -14.06 0.02
C LEU A 226 -30.93 -15.57 -0.07
N GLU A 227 -31.81 -16.32 -0.74
CA GLU A 227 -31.65 -17.78 -0.92
C GLU A 227 -30.35 -18.11 -1.67
N LYS A 228 -30.02 -17.33 -2.71
CA LYS A 228 -28.74 -17.48 -3.44
C LYS A 228 -27.55 -17.26 -2.50
N VAL A 229 -27.59 -16.21 -1.69
CA VAL A 229 -26.51 -15.84 -0.76
C VAL A 229 -26.30 -16.92 0.29
N LEU A 230 -27.38 -17.33 0.98
CA LEU A 230 -27.33 -18.35 2.02
C LEU A 230 -26.88 -19.70 1.45
N GLY A 231 -27.42 -20.09 0.30
CA GLY A 231 -27.00 -21.31 -0.40
C GLY A 231 -25.52 -21.29 -0.78
N SER A 232 -25.00 -20.15 -1.25
CA SER A 232 -23.57 -19.99 -1.55
C SER A 232 -22.71 -20.11 -0.29
N ALA A 233 -23.10 -19.45 0.80
CA ALA A 233 -22.35 -19.47 2.06
C ALA A 233 -22.27 -20.89 2.66
N VAL A 234 -23.40 -21.62 2.67
CA VAL A 234 -23.47 -23.00 3.16
C VAL A 234 -22.63 -23.95 2.30
N ASN A 235 -22.81 -23.90 0.98
CA ASN A 235 -22.11 -24.81 0.06
C ASN A 235 -20.59 -24.60 0.05
N ASN A 236 -20.16 -23.33 0.13
CA ASN A 236 -18.75 -22.97 0.04
C ASN A 236 -18.04 -22.89 1.39
N LYS A 237 -18.81 -22.95 2.49
CA LYS A 237 -18.35 -22.71 3.87
C LYS A 237 -17.60 -21.37 4.03
N LYS A 238 -17.95 -20.38 3.20
CA LYS A 238 -17.35 -19.04 3.17
C LYS A 238 -18.35 -18.00 2.73
N TRP A 239 -18.33 -16.85 3.37
CA TRP A 239 -19.08 -15.66 2.99
C TRP A 239 -18.42 -14.87 1.86
N ARG A 240 -17.09 -14.99 1.73
CA ARG A 240 -16.30 -14.20 0.80
C ARG A 240 -16.09 -14.93 -0.53
N VAL A 241 -16.44 -14.26 -1.62
CA VAL A 241 -16.23 -14.74 -3.00
C VAL A 241 -15.57 -13.67 -3.86
N TRP A 242 -14.87 -14.10 -4.91
CA TRP A 242 -14.36 -13.19 -5.94
C TRP A 242 -15.34 -13.14 -7.10
N VAL A 243 -15.94 -11.98 -7.34
CA VAL A 243 -16.90 -11.76 -8.42
C VAL A 243 -16.26 -10.91 -9.51
N CYS A 244 -16.21 -11.43 -10.73
CA CYS A 244 -15.86 -10.60 -11.87
C CYS A 244 -17.02 -9.66 -12.21
N ARG A 245 -16.83 -8.34 -12.09
CA ARG A 245 -17.89 -7.35 -12.34
C ARG A 245 -18.28 -7.27 -13.83
N ALA A 246 -17.37 -7.59 -14.74
CA ALA A 246 -17.64 -7.57 -16.18
C ALA A 246 -18.46 -8.78 -16.67
N CYS A 247 -18.12 -10.00 -16.22
CA CYS A 247 -18.76 -11.23 -16.74
C CYS A 247 -19.66 -11.95 -15.72
N SER A 248 -19.77 -11.44 -14.50
CA SER A 248 -20.59 -11.98 -13.40
C SER A 248 -20.21 -13.39 -12.92
N LYS A 249 -19.04 -13.90 -13.31
CA LYS A 249 -18.53 -15.20 -12.83
C LYS A 249 -17.99 -15.09 -11.41
N GLU A 250 -18.34 -16.07 -10.59
CA GLU A 250 -17.91 -16.20 -9.19
C GLU A 250 -16.78 -17.22 -9.06
N PHE A 251 -15.82 -16.94 -8.18
CA PHE A 251 -14.65 -17.79 -7.96
C PHE A 251 -14.33 -17.84 -6.46
N LEU A 252 -14.08 -19.05 -5.94
CA LEU A 252 -13.53 -19.22 -4.58
C LEU A 252 -12.00 -19.14 -4.57
N PRO A 253 -11.27 -19.88 -5.43
CA PRO A 253 -9.82 -19.83 -5.38
C PRO A 253 -9.31 -18.57 -6.08
N LEU A 254 -8.60 -17.71 -5.34
CA LEU A 254 -8.00 -16.48 -5.87
C LEU A 254 -7.14 -16.74 -7.12
N LYS A 255 -6.41 -17.86 -7.17
CA LYS A 255 -5.59 -18.24 -8.33
C LYS A 255 -6.42 -18.44 -9.61
N LYS A 256 -7.62 -19.05 -9.50
CA LYS A 256 -8.53 -19.21 -10.65
C LYS A 256 -9.07 -17.85 -11.12
N PHE A 257 -9.38 -16.97 -10.18
CA PHE A 257 -9.84 -15.63 -10.46
C PHE A 257 -8.77 -14.75 -11.15
N LYS A 258 -7.53 -14.74 -10.61
CA LYS A 258 -6.38 -14.05 -11.25
C LYS A 258 -6.21 -14.52 -12.69
N ASN A 259 -6.18 -15.83 -12.92
CA ASN A 259 -6.06 -16.41 -14.26
C ASN A 259 -7.23 -16.03 -15.17
N HIS A 260 -8.45 -15.88 -14.63
CA HIS A 260 -9.61 -15.42 -15.38
C HIS A 260 -9.42 -13.98 -15.86
N LEU A 261 -9.02 -13.05 -14.99
CA LEU A 261 -8.77 -11.65 -15.37
C LEU A 261 -7.67 -11.53 -16.43
N GLU A 262 -6.56 -12.25 -16.25
CA GLU A 262 -5.44 -12.22 -17.22
C GLU A 262 -5.83 -12.78 -18.61
N LYS A 263 -6.74 -13.77 -18.66
CA LYS A 263 -7.12 -14.45 -19.92
C LYS A 263 -8.30 -13.79 -20.63
N GLU A 264 -9.32 -13.40 -19.86
CA GLU A 264 -10.60 -12.94 -20.40
C GLU A 264 -10.66 -11.41 -20.55
N HIS A 265 -9.90 -10.66 -19.75
CA HIS A 265 -10.01 -9.19 -19.64
C HIS A 265 -8.72 -8.43 -20.00
N ALA A 266 -7.75 -9.10 -20.61
CA ALA A 266 -6.46 -8.52 -21.02
C ALA A 266 -5.69 -7.82 -19.88
N ALA A 267 -5.85 -8.31 -18.63
CA ALA A 267 -5.18 -7.76 -17.45
C ALA A 267 -3.69 -8.11 -17.35
N LYS A 268 -3.14 -8.79 -18.37
CA LYS A 268 -1.74 -9.14 -18.50
C LYS A 268 -1.29 -9.01 -19.95
N PHE A 269 -0.15 -8.35 -20.14
CA PHE A 269 0.52 -8.29 -21.43
C PHE A 269 1.06 -9.67 -21.81
N LYS A 270 0.85 -10.08 -23.06
CA LYS A 270 1.36 -11.34 -23.63
C LYS A 270 2.39 -11.00 -24.71
N PRO A 271 3.69 -11.13 -24.41
CA PRO A 271 4.74 -10.88 -25.41
C PRO A 271 4.75 -11.97 -26.48
N SER A 272 5.40 -11.69 -27.61
CA SER A 272 5.65 -12.69 -28.66
C SER A 272 6.59 -13.79 -28.18
N THR A 273 7.61 -13.44 -27.37
CA THR A 273 8.55 -14.37 -26.74
C THR A 273 8.83 -13.93 -25.31
N ALA A 274 9.02 -14.89 -24.39
CA ALA A 274 9.36 -14.58 -22.99
C ALA A 274 10.83 -14.14 -22.82
N GLU A 275 11.69 -14.49 -23.77
CA GLU A 275 13.13 -14.25 -23.74
C GLU A 275 13.49 -12.77 -23.64
N HIS A 276 12.78 -11.90 -24.37
CA HIS A 276 13.10 -10.47 -24.41
C HIS A 276 12.36 -9.66 -23.34
N MET A 277 11.59 -10.30 -22.46
CA MET A 277 10.99 -9.60 -21.33
C MET A 277 12.05 -9.12 -20.35
N ALA A 278 11.88 -7.91 -19.82
CA ALA A 278 12.73 -7.41 -18.76
C ALA A 278 12.57 -8.30 -17.52
N GLN A 279 13.70 -8.76 -16.99
CA GLN A 279 13.75 -9.55 -15.77
C GLN A 279 14.39 -8.73 -14.67
N MET A 280 13.81 -8.84 -13.47
CA MET A 280 14.40 -8.25 -12.28
C MET A 280 15.61 -9.06 -11.87
N VAL A 281 16.63 -8.38 -11.33
CA VAL A 281 17.73 -9.08 -10.67
C VAL A 281 17.17 -9.87 -9.47
N ASN A 282 17.75 -11.06 -9.23
CA ASN A 282 17.31 -11.92 -8.13
C ASN A 282 17.63 -11.30 -6.75
N GLU A 283 16.92 -11.76 -5.73
CA GLU A 283 17.06 -11.24 -4.36
C GLU A 283 18.46 -11.43 -3.79
N VAL A 284 19.14 -12.53 -4.18
CA VAL A 284 20.51 -12.83 -3.77
C VAL A 284 21.48 -11.75 -4.24
N TRP A 285 21.48 -11.42 -5.53
CA TRP A 285 22.37 -10.40 -6.09
C TRP A 285 22.00 -9.00 -5.62
N ALA A 286 20.69 -8.71 -5.49
CA ALA A 286 20.22 -7.44 -4.90
C ALA A 286 20.74 -7.25 -3.46
N GLY A 287 20.73 -8.32 -2.65
CA GLY A 287 21.28 -8.31 -1.29
C GLY A 287 22.79 -8.04 -1.23
N MET A 288 23.56 -8.44 -2.26
CA MET A 288 25.01 -8.18 -2.31
C MET A 288 25.36 -6.69 -2.41
N ILE A 289 24.45 -5.85 -2.94
CA ILE A 289 24.69 -4.41 -3.12
C ILE A 289 24.72 -3.66 -1.78
N THR A 290 23.91 -4.10 -0.81
CA THR A 290 23.75 -3.41 0.47
C THR A 290 24.92 -3.64 1.42
N VAL A 291 25.71 -4.68 1.20
CA VAL A 291 26.89 -5.05 2.00
C VAL A 291 28.04 -4.04 1.81
N ALA A 292 28.75 -3.71 2.90
CA ALA A 292 29.82 -2.72 2.93
C ALA A 292 31.16 -3.29 2.45
N GLY A 293 31.54 -2.98 1.21
CA GLY A 293 32.85 -3.31 0.62
C GLY A 293 33.21 -2.51 -0.65
N TRP A 294 32.50 -1.41 -0.95
CA TRP A 294 32.62 -0.62 -2.18
C TRP A 294 33.89 0.25 -2.20
N GLU A 295 35.04 -0.39 -2.30
CA GLU A 295 36.36 0.24 -2.32
C GLU A 295 37.05 0.00 -3.68
N PRO A 296 37.80 0.98 -4.23
CA PRO A 296 38.50 0.82 -5.49
C PRO A 296 39.51 -0.32 -5.42
N VAL A 297 39.48 -1.22 -6.41
CA VAL A 297 40.47 -2.29 -6.56
C VAL A 297 41.62 -1.79 -7.44
N ASP A 298 42.85 -2.15 -7.07
CA ASP A 298 44.03 -2.00 -7.94
C ASP A 298 43.92 -3.05 -9.05
N THR A 299 43.45 -2.60 -10.20
CA THR A 299 43.10 -3.47 -11.32
C THR A 299 44.32 -4.15 -11.94
N ALA A 300 45.49 -3.49 -11.96
CA ALA A 300 46.71 -4.08 -12.49
C ALA A 300 47.24 -5.17 -11.54
N ALA A 301 47.31 -4.88 -10.24
CA ALA A 301 47.69 -5.87 -9.24
C ALA A 301 46.70 -7.04 -9.17
N ALA A 302 45.39 -6.77 -9.31
CA ALA A 302 44.37 -7.79 -9.32
C ALA A 302 44.44 -8.69 -10.57
N ALA A 303 44.74 -8.13 -11.75
CA ALA A 303 44.92 -8.90 -12.97
C ALA A 303 46.12 -9.87 -12.87
N GLU A 304 47.24 -9.42 -12.31
CA GLU A 304 48.40 -10.29 -12.07
C GLU A 304 48.11 -11.34 -10.99
N MET A 305 47.35 -10.98 -9.95
CA MET A 305 46.88 -11.95 -8.96
C MET A 305 45.99 -13.04 -9.57
N ILE A 306 45.11 -12.69 -10.52
CA ILE A 306 44.27 -13.66 -11.25
C ILE A 306 45.17 -14.64 -12.01
N LYS A 307 46.14 -14.14 -12.80
CA LYS A 307 47.06 -14.99 -13.55
C LYS A 307 47.83 -15.94 -12.63
N THR A 308 48.39 -15.41 -11.54
CA THR A 308 49.19 -16.18 -10.57
C THR A 308 48.36 -17.23 -9.82
N ARG A 309 47.18 -16.88 -9.29
CA ARG A 309 46.34 -17.83 -8.53
C ARG A 309 45.79 -18.96 -9.39
N LEU A 310 45.59 -18.73 -10.69
CA LEU A 310 45.19 -19.76 -11.64
C LEU A 310 46.30 -20.80 -11.89
N GLU A 311 47.57 -20.39 -11.82
CA GLU A 311 48.71 -21.31 -11.89
C GLU A 311 48.75 -22.27 -10.69
N PHE A 312 48.19 -21.86 -9.54
CA PHE A 312 48.13 -22.66 -8.30
C PHE A 312 46.75 -23.31 -8.02
N VAL A 313 45.77 -23.16 -8.92
CA VAL A 313 44.39 -23.72 -8.81
C VAL A 313 43.68 -23.33 -7.50
N GLN A 314 43.90 -22.10 -7.02
CA GLN A 314 43.23 -21.59 -5.80
C GLN A 314 41.99 -20.78 -6.17
N ALA A 315 40.81 -21.22 -5.71
CA ALA A 315 39.55 -20.52 -5.96
C ALA A 315 39.43 -19.22 -5.11
N PHE A 316 38.80 -18.20 -5.67
CA PHE A 316 38.45 -16.98 -4.93
C PHE A 316 37.27 -17.26 -3.97
N VAL A 317 37.45 -16.91 -2.70
CA VAL A 317 36.40 -17.02 -1.69
C VAL A 317 35.60 -15.72 -1.64
N TYR A 318 34.29 -15.84 -1.79
CA TYR A 318 33.35 -14.72 -1.69
C TYR A 318 32.41 -14.94 -0.50
N GLU A 319 32.36 -13.98 0.40
CA GLU A 319 31.39 -13.90 1.48
C GLU A 319 30.35 -12.86 1.10
N ASN A 320 29.08 -13.27 0.98
CA ASN A 320 27.98 -12.38 0.55
C ASN A 320 28.26 -11.64 -0.78
N GLY A 321 28.98 -12.26 -1.70
CA GLY A 321 29.33 -11.67 -3.00
C GLY A 321 30.57 -10.76 -2.98
N TRP A 322 31.31 -10.70 -1.86
CA TRP A 322 32.51 -9.88 -1.71
C TRP A 322 33.73 -10.72 -1.28
N SER A 323 34.88 -10.47 -1.88
CA SER A 323 36.16 -11.03 -1.46
C SER A 323 37.04 -9.93 -0.87
N ARG A 324 37.68 -10.20 0.27
CA ARG A 324 38.65 -9.29 0.92
C ARG A 324 40.07 -9.46 0.39
N ASP A 325 40.28 -10.44 -0.49
CA ASP A 325 41.58 -10.78 -1.03
C ASP A 325 42.04 -9.81 -2.14
N TRP A 326 41.14 -9.00 -2.67
CA TRP A 326 41.45 -8.09 -3.78
C TRP A 326 42.37 -6.95 -3.32
N PRO A 327 43.43 -6.65 -4.08
CA PRO A 327 44.31 -5.52 -3.76
C PRO A 327 43.55 -4.21 -3.92
N LEU A 328 43.57 -3.37 -2.90
CA LEU A 328 42.83 -2.10 -2.88
C LEU A 328 43.71 -0.95 -3.38
N ALA A 329 43.11 -0.03 -4.13
CA ALA A 329 43.73 1.20 -4.58
C ALA A 329 43.32 2.38 -3.69
N THR A 330 44.28 3.20 -3.28
CA THR A 330 44.02 4.49 -2.61
C THR A 330 43.59 5.55 -3.62
N ASP A 331 42.33 5.51 -4.05
CA ASP A 331 41.72 6.48 -4.97
C ASP A 331 40.42 7.06 -4.38
N LYS A 332 40.51 8.31 -3.89
CA LYS A 332 39.36 9.00 -3.27
C LYS A 332 38.26 9.35 -4.28
N GLU A 333 38.61 9.62 -5.53
CA GLU A 333 37.63 9.99 -6.56
C GLU A 333 36.83 8.77 -7.01
N ARG A 334 37.50 7.65 -7.32
CA ARG A 334 36.84 6.37 -7.61
C ARG A 334 35.98 5.92 -6.44
N SER A 335 36.46 6.07 -5.20
CA SER A 335 35.67 5.75 -4.00
C SER A 335 34.36 6.55 -3.93
N LYS A 336 34.40 7.86 -4.20
CA LYS A 336 33.20 8.70 -4.22
C LYS A 336 32.21 8.26 -5.32
N LEU A 337 32.69 8.00 -6.53
CA LEU A 337 31.85 7.54 -7.64
C LEU A 337 31.19 6.19 -7.32
N LEU A 338 31.95 5.24 -6.73
CA LEU A 338 31.43 3.94 -6.31
C LEU A 338 30.31 4.08 -5.27
N GLN A 339 30.44 5.00 -4.31
CA GLN A 339 29.37 5.25 -3.34
C GLN A 339 28.13 5.88 -3.98
N GLU A 340 28.28 6.83 -4.90
CA GLU A 340 27.13 7.38 -5.65
C GLU A 340 26.41 6.31 -6.48
N ILE A 341 27.16 5.44 -7.17
CA ILE A 341 26.61 4.31 -7.93
C ILE A 341 25.87 3.36 -6.99
N ARG A 342 26.47 3.00 -5.85
CA ARG A 342 25.85 2.13 -4.84
C ARG A 342 24.49 2.68 -4.40
N LEU A 343 24.41 3.96 -4.03
CA LEU A 343 23.16 4.57 -3.56
C LEU A 343 22.05 4.47 -4.60
N LEU A 344 22.36 4.71 -5.88
CA LEU A 344 21.39 4.56 -6.97
C LEU A 344 20.97 3.10 -7.16
N LEU A 345 21.90 2.15 -7.09
CA LEU A 345 21.58 0.73 -7.22
C LEU A 345 20.72 0.22 -6.05
N VAL A 346 20.99 0.67 -4.81
CA VAL A 346 20.13 0.38 -3.64
C VAL A 346 18.72 0.92 -3.88
N LEU A 347 18.59 2.18 -4.31
CA LEU A 347 17.30 2.78 -4.65
C LEU A 347 16.57 1.97 -5.73
N PHE A 348 17.28 1.47 -6.74
CA PHE A 348 16.67 0.65 -7.80
C PHE A 348 16.23 -0.74 -7.31
N CYS A 349 16.92 -1.30 -6.31
CA CYS A 349 16.50 -2.53 -5.63
C CYS A 349 15.23 -2.31 -4.80
N GLU A 350 15.20 -1.26 -3.98
CA GLU A 350 14.02 -0.89 -3.15
C GLU A 350 12.79 -0.65 -4.02
N ARG A 351 12.96 0.05 -5.15
CA ARG A 351 11.88 0.33 -6.10
C ARG A 351 11.55 -0.85 -7.03
N LYS A 352 12.28 -1.96 -6.96
CA LYS A 352 12.11 -3.19 -7.77
C LYS A 352 12.25 -2.93 -9.28
N ILE A 353 13.24 -2.14 -9.68
CA ILE A 353 13.47 -1.72 -11.07
C ILE A 353 14.86 -2.06 -11.60
N LEU A 354 15.74 -2.62 -10.76
CA LEU A 354 17.04 -3.09 -11.18
C LEU A 354 16.90 -4.32 -12.10
N SER A 355 17.16 -4.13 -13.39
CA SER A 355 17.00 -5.16 -14.41
C SER A 355 18.28 -5.98 -14.64
N CYS A 356 18.12 -7.26 -15.02
CA CYS A 356 19.25 -8.09 -15.48
C CYS A 356 19.96 -7.45 -16.67
N GLY A 357 19.22 -6.79 -17.57
CA GLY A 357 19.81 -6.06 -18.71
C GLY A 357 20.74 -4.92 -18.26
N LEU A 358 20.36 -4.15 -17.24
CA LEU A 358 21.22 -3.10 -16.67
C LEU A 358 22.44 -3.67 -15.94
N ARG A 359 22.26 -4.75 -15.17
CA ARG A 359 23.38 -5.49 -14.55
C ARG A 359 24.37 -5.96 -15.63
N ASP A 360 23.88 -6.70 -16.62
CA ASP A 360 24.72 -7.28 -17.68
C ASP A 360 25.41 -6.20 -18.50
N TRP A 361 24.76 -5.04 -18.69
CA TRP A 361 25.37 -3.86 -19.30
C TRP A 361 26.56 -3.33 -18.48
N MET A 362 26.41 -3.13 -17.17
CA MET A 362 27.50 -2.70 -16.29
C MET A 362 28.68 -3.69 -16.32
N MET A 363 28.40 -4.99 -16.36
CA MET A 363 29.43 -6.03 -16.39
C MET A 363 30.26 -6.05 -17.68
N ARG A 364 29.76 -5.48 -18.78
CA ARG A 364 30.53 -5.39 -20.04
C ARG A 364 31.76 -4.50 -19.90
N PHE A 365 31.70 -3.49 -19.04
CA PHE A 365 32.84 -2.61 -18.77
C PHE A 365 33.99 -3.40 -18.17
N LEU A 366 33.71 -4.25 -17.17
CA LEU A 366 34.73 -5.10 -16.55
C LEU A 366 35.40 -6.00 -17.60
N ILE A 367 34.61 -6.68 -18.43
CA ILE A 367 35.13 -7.59 -19.45
C ILE A 367 36.03 -6.86 -20.45
N LYS A 368 35.59 -5.68 -20.91
CA LYS A 368 36.38 -4.85 -21.85
C LYS A 368 37.66 -4.32 -21.19
N HIS A 369 37.56 -3.93 -19.93
CA HIS A 369 38.67 -3.37 -19.18
C HIS A 369 39.76 -4.41 -18.92
N LEU A 370 39.41 -5.56 -18.35
CA LEU A 370 40.36 -6.62 -18.00
C LEU A 370 40.91 -7.39 -19.20
N ALA A 371 40.24 -7.36 -20.36
CA ALA A 371 40.81 -7.86 -21.60
C ALA A 371 42.11 -7.14 -22.00
N ARG A 372 42.31 -5.87 -21.59
CA ARG A 372 43.56 -5.12 -21.82
C ARG A 372 44.74 -5.65 -21.01
N PHE A 373 44.45 -6.40 -19.95
CA PHE A 373 45.42 -7.06 -19.08
C PHE A 373 45.56 -8.56 -19.40
N GLU A 374 45.09 -8.99 -20.58
CA GLU A 374 45.11 -10.38 -21.04
C GLU A 374 44.26 -11.35 -20.20
N VAL A 375 43.33 -10.83 -19.39
CA VAL A 375 42.38 -11.67 -18.64
C VAL A 375 41.17 -11.96 -19.52
N SER A 376 40.95 -13.24 -19.81
CA SER A 376 39.88 -13.66 -20.71
C SER A 376 38.49 -13.50 -20.07
N LYS A 377 37.45 -13.29 -20.90
CA LYS A 377 36.05 -13.32 -20.43
C LYS A 377 35.72 -14.64 -19.71
N HIS A 378 36.22 -15.77 -20.21
CA HIS A 378 35.99 -17.09 -19.62
C HIS A 378 36.53 -17.17 -18.19
N THR A 379 37.74 -16.63 -17.97
CA THR A 379 38.36 -16.55 -16.65
C THR A 379 37.50 -15.73 -15.68
N LEU A 380 36.98 -14.59 -16.11
CA LEU A 380 36.14 -13.74 -15.27
C LEU A 380 34.79 -14.37 -14.91
N THR A 381 34.20 -15.13 -15.82
CA THR A 381 32.89 -15.76 -15.61
C THR A 381 32.98 -17.08 -14.87
N THR A 382 33.94 -17.94 -15.20
CA THR A 382 33.97 -19.33 -14.74
C THR A 382 34.90 -19.51 -13.54
N GLU A 383 36.11 -18.93 -13.61
CA GLU A 383 37.16 -19.20 -12.63
C GLU A 383 37.11 -18.18 -11.48
N CYS A 384 36.95 -16.89 -11.81
CA CYS A 384 36.85 -15.82 -10.82
C CYS A 384 35.42 -15.59 -10.34
N ARG A 385 34.41 -15.94 -11.15
CA ARG A 385 32.97 -15.62 -10.95
C ARG A 385 32.69 -14.14 -10.61
N LEU A 386 33.60 -13.24 -10.96
CA LEU A 386 33.56 -11.83 -10.57
C LEU A 386 32.38 -11.11 -11.24
N VAL A 387 32.03 -11.49 -12.47
CA VAL A 387 30.89 -10.98 -13.25
C VAL A 387 29.54 -11.30 -12.59
N GLU A 388 29.49 -12.28 -11.70
CA GLU A 388 28.30 -12.63 -10.92
C GLU A 388 28.12 -11.74 -9.69
N THR A 389 29.05 -10.82 -9.41
CA THR A 389 29.06 -10.00 -8.19
C THR A 389 29.05 -8.50 -8.51
N PRO A 390 28.49 -7.64 -7.64
CA PRO A 390 28.61 -6.19 -7.78
C PRO A 390 30.05 -5.69 -7.56
N GLN A 391 30.91 -6.46 -6.88
CA GLN A 391 32.30 -6.10 -6.62
C GLN A 391 33.12 -5.88 -7.91
N SER A 392 32.71 -6.51 -9.01
CA SER A 392 33.23 -6.23 -10.36
C SER A 392 33.31 -4.74 -10.72
N ILE A 393 32.37 -3.92 -10.25
CA ILE A 393 32.32 -2.47 -10.53
C ILE A 393 33.52 -1.76 -9.88
N CYS A 394 34.05 -2.30 -8.79
CA CYS A 394 35.18 -1.72 -8.05
C CYS A 394 36.51 -1.76 -8.83
N PHE A 395 36.62 -2.60 -9.87
CA PHE A 395 37.78 -2.72 -10.76
C PHE A 395 37.81 -1.66 -11.87
N LEU A 396 36.73 -0.89 -12.01
CA LEU A 396 36.59 0.06 -13.11
C LEU A 396 37.34 1.36 -12.83
N GLU A 397 37.83 1.96 -13.91
CA GLU A 397 38.48 3.27 -13.88
C GLU A 397 37.46 4.40 -13.85
N ARG A 398 37.94 5.59 -13.49
CA ARG A 398 37.10 6.80 -13.34
C ARG A 398 36.17 7.03 -14.53
N SER A 399 36.66 6.96 -15.77
CA SER A 399 35.86 7.24 -16.98
C SER A 399 34.73 6.23 -17.21
N GLU A 400 34.90 5.00 -16.73
CA GLU A 400 33.90 3.93 -16.87
C GLU A 400 32.85 4.06 -15.78
N LEU A 401 33.27 4.39 -14.55
CA LEU A 401 32.37 4.72 -13.45
C LEU A 401 31.51 5.96 -13.75
N GLU A 402 32.09 7.01 -14.36
CA GLU A 402 31.34 8.20 -14.79
C GLU A 402 30.27 7.84 -15.83
N GLN A 403 30.58 6.98 -16.82
CA GLN A 403 29.60 6.50 -17.80
C GLN A 403 28.47 5.70 -17.17
N ILE A 404 28.79 4.81 -16.22
CA ILE A 404 27.77 4.07 -15.46
C ILE A 404 26.88 5.06 -14.71
N LEU A 405 27.48 5.96 -13.93
CA LEU A 405 26.77 6.92 -13.11
C LEU A 405 25.85 7.83 -13.93
N ASP A 406 26.30 8.32 -15.08
CA ASP A 406 25.52 9.14 -15.99
C ASP A 406 24.30 8.39 -16.52
N LEU A 407 24.45 7.11 -16.91
CA LEU A 407 23.31 6.29 -17.33
C LEU A 407 22.33 6.04 -16.18
N LEU A 408 22.82 5.73 -14.98
CA LEU A 408 21.98 5.51 -13.81
C LEU A 408 21.18 6.78 -13.46
N LYS A 409 21.79 7.96 -13.56
CA LYS A 409 21.12 9.26 -13.34
C LYS A 409 19.99 9.55 -14.34
N LEU A 410 19.99 8.94 -15.53
CA LEU A 410 18.90 9.04 -16.50
C LEU A 410 17.66 8.20 -16.15
N ILE A 411 17.78 7.26 -15.20
CA ILE A 411 16.70 6.40 -14.77
C ILE A 411 15.80 7.13 -13.77
N LYS A 412 14.54 7.34 -14.16
CA LYS A 412 13.52 7.85 -13.24
C LYS A 412 13.01 6.70 -12.38
N CYS A 413 13.01 6.87 -11.05
CA CYS A 413 12.52 5.84 -10.11
C CYS A 413 11.00 5.81 -9.95
N GLU A 414 10.31 6.85 -10.40
CA GLU A 414 8.86 6.99 -10.26
C GLU A 414 8.21 7.34 -11.60
N ARG A 415 6.94 6.95 -11.72
CA ARG A 415 6.09 7.23 -12.88
C ARG A 415 4.98 8.18 -12.47
N GLU A 416 4.87 9.29 -13.18
CA GLU A 416 3.66 10.12 -13.15
C GLU A 416 2.54 9.43 -13.96
N ASP A 417 2.04 8.29 -13.47
CA ASP A 417 0.91 7.57 -14.08
C ASP A 417 -0.36 7.59 -13.22
N GLY A 418 -0.30 8.26 -12.07
CA GLY A 418 -1.44 8.42 -11.16
C GLY A 418 -1.84 7.15 -10.42
N LYS A 419 -0.98 6.11 -10.43
CA LYS A 419 -1.19 4.85 -9.72
C LYS A 419 -1.64 5.07 -8.28
N GLU A 420 -0.90 5.85 -7.49
CA GLU A 420 -1.19 6.08 -6.07
C GLU A 420 -2.56 6.73 -5.83
N ILE A 421 -2.99 7.63 -6.72
CA ILE A 421 -4.31 8.26 -6.66
C ILE A 421 -5.40 7.22 -6.92
N ILE A 422 -5.22 6.36 -7.90
CA ILE A 422 -6.16 5.27 -8.19
C ILE A 422 -6.22 4.28 -7.02
N CYS A 423 -5.08 3.97 -6.38
CA CYS A 423 -5.04 3.13 -5.17
C CYS A 423 -5.88 3.74 -4.03
N ARG A 424 -5.70 5.04 -3.73
CA ARG A 424 -6.51 5.72 -2.71
C ARG A 424 -8.00 5.78 -3.06
N ALA A 425 -8.32 5.95 -4.35
CA ALA A 425 -9.70 5.86 -4.82
C ALA A 425 -10.28 4.47 -4.51
N VAL A 426 -9.54 3.39 -4.75
CA VAL A 426 -9.95 2.01 -4.45
C VAL A 426 -10.15 1.79 -2.95
N ASP A 427 -9.26 2.31 -2.11
CA ASP A 427 -9.34 2.16 -0.65
C ASP A 427 -10.64 2.74 -0.08
N SER A 428 -11.16 3.82 -0.68
CA SER A 428 -12.44 4.42 -0.31
C SER A 428 -13.65 3.51 -0.56
N PHE A 429 -13.56 2.58 -1.51
CA PHE A 429 -14.62 1.58 -1.75
C PHE A 429 -14.37 0.29 -0.97
N TYR A 430 -13.10 -0.12 -0.82
CA TYR A 430 -12.76 -1.37 -0.14
C TYR A 430 -13.12 -1.32 1.35
N SER A 431 -12.79 -0.21 2.03
CA SER A 431 -13.01 -0.03 3.47
C SER A 431 -14.48 -0.19 3.89
N VAL A 432 -15.43 0.31 3.08
CA VAL A 432 -16.88 0.28 3.35
C VAL A 432 -17.47 -1.13 3.27
N THR A 433 -16.78 -2.06 2.60
CA THR A 433 -17.30 -3.41 2.32
C THR A 433 -16.80 -4.50 3.29
N ARG A 434 -15.93 -4.12 4.23
CA ARG A 434 -15.38 -5.04 5.22
C ARG A 434 -16.38 -5.26 6.35
N VAL A 435 -16.46 -6.50 6.81
CA VAL A 435 -17.42 -6.95 7.82
C VAL A 435 -16.67 -7.32 9.08
N LYS A 436 -17.16 -6.87 10.24
CA LYS A 436 -16.55 -7.18 11.55
C LYS A 436 -17.16 -8.43 12.18
N GLU A 437 -18.43 -8.65 11.89
CA GLU A 437 -19.29 -9.62 12.52
C GLU A 437 -19.14 -11.00 11.88
N LYS A 438 -18.94 -12.01 12.71
CA LYS A 438 -19.06 -13.40 12.30
C LYS A 438 -20.53 -13.81 12.26
N ILE A 439 -20.93 -14.50 11.19
CA ILE A 439 -22.26 -15.10 11.08
C ILE A 439 -22.06 -16.58 10.76
N ASP A 440 -22.51 -17.46 11.65
CA ASP A 440 -22.40 -18.91 11.50
C ASP A 440 -23.79 -19.53 11.28
N PHE A 441 -23.87 -20.85 11.09
CA PHE A 441 -25.14 -21.57 10.98
C PHE A 441 -25.24 -22.64 12.06
N ASP A 442 -26.47 -22.99 12.41
CA ASP A 442 -26.71 -24.23 13.15
C ASP A 442 -26.42 -25.47 12.27
N LYS A 443 -26.33 -26.64 12.91
CA LYS A 443 -26.05 -27.91 12.19
C LYS A 443 -27.12 -28.29 11.17
N GLN A 444 -28.36 -27.81 11.32
CA GLN A 444 -29.47 -28.11 10.41
C GLN A 444 -29.67 -27.02 9.34
N PHE A 445 -28.86 -25.95 9.35
CA PHE A 445 -29.00 -24.76 8.49
C PHE A 445 -30.38 -24.08 8.62
N SER A 446 -31.05 -24.29 9.75
CA SER A 446 -32.35 -23.74 10.09
C SER A 446 -32.24 -22.34 10.71
N SER A 447 -31.09 -22.00 11.29
CA SER A 447 -30.82 -20.77 12.01
C SER A 447 -29.46 -20.16 11.65
N LEU A 448 -29.44 -18.84 11.50
CA LEU A 448 -28.23 -18.02 11.49
C LEU A 448 -27.83 -17.73 12.95
N LEU A 449 -26.55 -17.93 13.25
CA LEU A 449 -25.96 -17.68 14.56
C LEU A 449 -25.15 -16.40 14.49
N LEU A 450 -25.63 -15.35 15.15
CA LEU A 450 -24.97 -14.06 15.22
C LEU A 450 -23.73 -14.12 16.11
N ASP A 451 -22.78 -13.23 15.85
CA ASP A 451 -21.50 -13.16 16.57
C ASP A 451 -21.70 -13.04 18.09
N LYS A 452 -21.24 -14.03 18.85
CA LYS A 452 -21.30 -14.01 20.32
C LYS A 452 -20.58 -12.79 20.93
N ARG A 453 -19.64 -12.15 20.21
CA ARG A 453 -18.95 -10.92 20.65
C ARG A 453 -19.91 -9.72 20.76
N LEU A 454 -21.04 -9.74 20.05
CA LEU A 454 -22.11 -8.72 20.19
C LEU A 454 -22.71 -8.70 21.60
N LEU A 455 -22.71 -9.83 22.31
CA LEU A 455 -23.18 -9.90 23.70
C LEU A 455 -22.16 -9.37 24.73
N ARG A 456 -20.89 -9.22 24.32
CA ARG A 456 -19.75 -8.88 25.20
C ARG A 456 -19.14 -7.50 24.97
N CYS A 457 -19.57 -6.77 23.93
CA CYS A 457 -19.01 -5.47 23.54
C CYS A 457 -17.62 -5.55 22.88
N GLU A 458 -17.28 -6.66 22.19
CA GLU A 458 -15.90 -6.96 21.73
C GLU A 458 -15.74 -6.98 20.19
N ILE A 459 -16.31 -6.01 19.45
CA ILE A 459 -16.24 -5.98 17.97
C ILE A 459 -15.42 -4.79 17.46
N ALA A 460 -14.09 -4.90 17.59
CA ALA A 460 -13.15 -3.94 17.03
C ALA A 460 -12.55 -4.41 15.68
N GLN A 461 -12.33 -5.72 15.53
CA GLN A 461 -11.58 -6.30 14.41
C GLN A 461 -12.46 -6.80 13.26
N PHE A 462 -11.98 -6.61 12.02
CA PHE A 462 -12.63 -7.14 10.81
C PHE A 462 -12.39 -8.65 10.65
N ASP A 463 -13.40 -9.38 10.19
CA ASP A 463 -13.28 -10.77 9.78
C ASP A 463 -13.09 -10.85 8.26
N ASP A 464 -11.84 -10.67 7.81
CA ASP A 464 -11.50 -10.73 6.38
C ASP A 464 -11.47 -12.17 5.80
N GLU A 465 -11.52 -13.19 6.66
CA GLU A 465 -11.50 -14.61 6.25
C GLU A 465 -12.90 -15.08 5.84
N GLY A 466 -13.93 -14.65 6.59
CA GLY A 466 -15.33 -14.92 6.31
C GLY A 466 -15.69 -16.40 6.32
N THR A 467 -15.04 -17.18 7.19
CA THR A 467 -15.24 -18.62 7.32
C THR A 467 -16.57 -18.93 8.00
N VAL A 468 -17.32 -19.86 7.43
CA VAL A 468 -18.61 -20.32 7.97
C VAL A 468 -18.41 -21.58 8.80
N SER A 469 -18.87 -21.55 10.04
CA SER A 469 -18.88 -22.70 10.96
C SER A 469 -20.30 -23.23 11.16
N PHE A 470 -20.42 -24.53 11.46
CA PHE A 470 -21.69 -25.19 11.76
C PHE A 470 -21.71 -25.62 13.22
N LEU A 471 -22.46 -24.91 14.05
CA LEU A 471 -22.37 -24.98 15.51
C LEU A 471 -23.70 -25.42 16.12
N ASN A 472 -23.65 -25.87 17.37
CA ASN A 472 -24.87 -26.03 18.18
C ASN A 472 -25.11 -24.70 18.92
N ALA A 473 -26.27 -24.08 18.73
CA ALA A 473 -26.60 -22.78 19.32
C ALA A 473 -26.48 -22.79 20.85
N SER A 474 -26.97 -23.85 21.50
CA SER A 474 -26.93 -24.01 22.95
C SER A 474 -25.48 -24.04 23.49
N ASP A 475 -24.61 -24.83 22.87
CA ASP A 475 -23.18 -24.92 23.23
C ASP A 475 -22.43 -23.61 22.91
N HIS A 476 -22.75 -22.99 21.77
CA HIS A 476 -22.07 -21.79 21.29
C HIS A 476 -22.27 -20.59 22.23
N TYR A 477 -23.48 -20.42 22.77
CA TYR A 477 -23.83 -19.30 23.65
C TYR A 477 -23.80 -19.64 25.15
N ALA A 478 -23.65 -20.90 25.57
CA ALA A 478 -23.68 -21.32 26.98
C ALA A 478 -22.73 -20.52 27.89
N LYS A 479 -21.55 -20.16 27.39
CA LYS A 479 -20.52 -19.39 28.10
C LYS A 479 -20.47 -17.90 27.70
N ALA A 480 -21.44 -17.42 26.91
CA ALA A 480 -21.51 -16.02 26.54
C ALA A 480 -22.11 -15.21 27.70
N HIS A 481 -21.33 -14.29 28.27
CA HIS A 481 -21.84 -13.26 29.16
C HIS A 481 -22.60 -12.24 28.32
N ALA A 482 -23.82 -11.90 28.72
CA ALA A 482 -24.60 -10.82 28.11
C ALA A 482 -24.53 -9.61 29.05
N ARG A 483 -23.71 -8.60 28.71
CA ARG A 483 -23.60 -7.33 29.46
C ARG A 483 -23.70 -6.16 28.50
N GLY A 484 -24.23 -5.03 28.99
CA GLY A 484 -24.40 -3.81 28.19
C GLY A 484 -25.56 -3.88 27.21
N ASP A 485 -25.61 -2.89 26.33
CA ASP A 485 -26.65 -2.72 25.33
C ASP A 485 -26.08 -2.34 23.95
N ASP A 486 -24.80 -2.55 23.75
CA ASP A 486 -24.05 -2.28 22.52
C ASP A 486 -24.61 -3.02 21.29
N ILE A 487 -25.37 -4.10 21.48
CA ILE A 487 -26.13 -4.73 20.39
C ILE A 487 -27.17 -3.77 19.81
N LEU A 488 -27.79 -2.92 20.64
CA LEU A 488 -28.71 -1.88 20.20
C LEU A 488 -27.97 -0.78 19.46
N SER A 489 -26.79 -0.37 19.94
CA SER A 489 -25.91 0.53 19.21
C SER A 489 -25.48 -0.05 17.86
N TRP A 490 -25.16 -1.35 17.82
CA TRP A 490 -24.84 -2.07 16.59
C TRP A 490 -26.04 -2.15 15.63
N LEU A 491 -27.26 -2.36 16.14
CA LEU A 491 -28.49 -2.34 15.34
C LEU A 491 -28.78 -0.93 14.80
N ALA A 492 -28.46 0.12 15.57
CA ALA A 492 -28.57 1.51 15.16
C ALA A 492 -27.46 1.96 14.19
N ASP A 493 -26.35 1.24 14.16
CA ASP A 493 -25.18 1.58 13.34
C ASP A 493 -25.39 1.15 11.87
N HIS A 494 -25.72 2.13 11.03
CA HIS A 494 -25.79 1.97 9.57
C HIS A 494 -24.44 2.22 8.86
N SER A 495 -23.36 2.52 9.60
CA SER A 495 -22.05 2.88 9.01
C SER A 495 -21.39 1.75 8.21
N SER A 496 -21.83 0.51 8.38
CA SER A 496 -21.33 -0.67 7.67
C SER A 496 -22.00 -0.92 6.31
N ALA A 497 -23.02 -0.14 5.92
CA ALA A 497 -23.72 -0.33 4.65
C ALA A 497 -23.21 0.67 3.60
N ASP A 498 -22.74 0.17 2.44
CA ASP A 498 -22.55 1.02 1.27
C ASP A 498 -23.90 1.61 0.86
N GLU A 499 -24.17 2.87 1.22
CA GLU A 499 -25.42 3.54 0.86
C GLU A 499 -25.68 3.56 -0.65
N ARG A 500 -24.61 3.44 -1.46
CA ARG A 500 -24.64 3.42 -2.93
C ARG A 500 -25.09 2.06 -3.48
N PHE A 501 -25.01 1.00 -2.68
CA PHE A 501 -25.37 -0.36 -3.07
C PHE A 501 -26.30 -1.03 -2.05
N ARG A 502 -27.60 -1.04 -2.35
CA ARG A 502 -28.64 -1.61 -1.48
C ARG A 502 -29.14 -2.96 -1.95
N PHE A 503 -29.43 -3.84 -1.00
CA PHE A 503 -30.18 -5.07 -1.24
C PHE A 503 -31.57 -4.73 -1.82
N PRO A 504 -32.10 -5.47 -2.83
CA PRO A 504 -31.56 -6.70 -3.43
C PRO A 504 -30.88 -6.49 -4.81
N ARG A 505 -30.03 -5.46 -4.98
CA ARG A 505 -29.32 -5.25 -6.25
C ARG A 505 -28.36 -6.39 -6.59
N PRO A 506 -28.23 -6.81 -7.87
CA PRO A 506 -27.30 -7.86 -8.26
C PRO A 506 -25.88 -7.56 -7.79
N VAL A 507 -25.25 -8.49 -7.08
CA VAL A 507 -23.89 -8.33 -6.53
C VAL A 507 -22.88 -7.84 -7.56
N ARG A 508 -23.00 -8.23 -8.83
CA ARG A 508 -22.10 -7.78 -9.90
C ARG A 508 -22.06 -6.25 -10.12
N THR A 509 -23.10 -5.51 -9.73
CA THR A 509 -23.20 -4.05 -9.96
C THR A 509 -22.57 -3.23 -8.84
N HIS A 510 -22.33 -3.85 -7.68
CA HIS A 510 -21.55 -3.25 -6.61
C HIS A 510 -20.18 -2.82 -7.14
N ASN A 511 -19.80 -1.56 -6.92
CA ASN A 511 -18.57 -0.91 -7.36
C ASN A 511 -18.15 -1.11 -8.83
N LEU A 512 -19.11 -1.40 -9.72
CA LEU A 512 -18.85 -1.70 -11.13
C LEU A 512 -18.13 -0.56 -11.86
N ASP A 513 -18.54 0.68 -11.60
CA ASP A 513 -17.96 1.90 -12.16
C ASP A 513 -16.46 2.02 -11.87
N ILE A 514 -16.06 2.01 -10.59
CA ILE A 514 -14.66 2.09 -10.19
C ILE A 514 -13.88 0.84 -10.63
N TRP A 515 -14.52 -0.34 -10.60
CA TRP A 515 -13.91 -1.58 -11.06
C TRP A 515 -13.52 -1.52 -12.54
N VAL A 516 -14.43 -1.07 -13.42
CA VAL A 516 -14.13 -0.93 -14.85
C VAL A 516 -13.10 0.18 -15.06
N ALA A 517 -13.16 1.28 -14.30
CA ALA A 517 -12.14 2.34 -14.39
C ALA A 517 -10.72 1.82 -14.06
N VAL A 518 -10.57 1.03 -13.00
CA VAL A 518 -9.30 0.39 -12.64
C VAL A 518 -8.89 -0.66 -13.68
N LEU A 519 -9.83 -1.43 -14.24
CA LEU A 519 -9.53 -2.35 -15.35
C LEU A 519 -8.94 -1.61 -16.56
N ARG A 520 -9.49 -0.45 -16.92
CA ARG A 520 -8.95 0.40 -18.00
C ARG A 520 -7.52 0.88 -17.64
N ALA A 521 -7.25 1.24 -16.38
CA ALA A 521 -5.90 1.57 -15.93
C ALA A 521 -4.91 0.38 -16.03
N VAL A 522 -5.34 -0.83 -15.67
CA VAL A 522 -4.52 -2.06 -15.86
C VAL A 522 -4.27 -2.29 -17.35
N GLN A 523 -5.30 -2.19 -18.20
CA GLN A 523 -5.15 -2.35 -19.65
C GLN A 523 -4.20 -1.29 -20.24
N TYR A 524 -4.25 -0.05 -19.78
CA TYR A 524 -3.29 1.00 -20.16
C TYR A 524 -1.85 0.60 -19.87
N THR A 525 -1.58 0.06 -18.68
CA THR A 525 -0.23 -0.39 -18.32
C THR A 525 0.21 -1.56 -19.19
N CYS A 526 -0.67 -2.51 -19.53
CA CYS A 526 -0.40 -3.58 -20.48
C CYS A 526 -0.06 -3.04 -21.89
N ARG A 527 -0.83 -2.07 -22.41
CA ARG A 527 -0.56 -1.43 -23.71
C ARG A 527 0.77 -0.68 -23.68
N THR A 528 1.02 0.06 -22.61
CA THR A 528 2.29 0.78 -22.39
C THR A 528 3.46 -0.20 -22.39
N LEU A 529 3.36 -1.32 -21.68
CA LEU A 529 4.38 -2.36 -21.65
C LEU A 529 4.61 -2.96 -23.05
N GLY A 530 3.53 -3.22 -23.80
CA GLY A 530 3.61 -3.66 -25.19
C GLY A 530 4.36 -2.69 -26.11
N THR A 531 4.12 -1.38 -25.98
CA THR A 531 4.87 -0.38 -26.75
C THR A 531 6.36 -0.33 -26.39
N LYS A 532 6.72 -0.54 -25.11
CA LYS A 532 8.12 -0.61 -24.68
C LYS A 532 8.80 -1.87 -25.18
N TYR A 533 8.11 -3.01 -25.08
CA TYR A 533 8.56 -4.29 -25.60
C TYR A 533 8.82 -4.23 -27.12
N ALA A 534 7.90 -3.66 -27.89
CA ALA A 534 8.08 -3.49 -29.34
C ALA A 534 9.31 -2.63 -29.68
N LYS A 535 9.53 -1.53 -28.93
CA LYS A 535 10.73 -0.70 -29.07
C LYS A 535 12.01 -1.46 -28.72
N LYS A 536 11.99 -2.30 -27.67
CA LYS A 536 13.12 -3.16 -27.32
C LYS A 536 13.43 -4.13 -28.45
N LEU A 537 12.42 -4.80 -29.03
CA LEU A 537 12.62 -5.70 -30.16
C LEU A 537 13.22 -4.98 -31.38
N GLN A 538 12.79 -3.76 -31.67
CA GLN A 538 13.37 -2.95 -32.73
C GLN A 538 14.85 -2.66 -32.49
N MET A 539 15.22 -2.30 -31.25
CA MET A 539 16.62 -2.05 -30.85
C MET A 539 17.48 -3.32 -30.95
N LEU A 540 16.96 -4.47 -30.49
CA LEU A 540 17.66 -5.75 -30.58
C LEU A 540 17.83 -6.21 -32.04
N GLY A 541 16.82 -6.02 -32.89
CA GLY A 541 16.93 -6.31 -34.32
C GLY A 541 17.94 -5.42 -35.04
N TYR A 542 18.07 -4.16 -34.61
CA TYR A 542 19.10 -3.25 -35.10
C TYR A 542 20.51 -3.68 -34.65
N ASP A 543 20.73 -4.05 -33.39
CA ASP A 543 22.03 -4.56 -32.92
C ASP A 543 22.41 -5.87 -33.62
N ALA A 544 21.45 -6.79 -33.80
CA ALA A 544 21.66 -8.02 -34.55
C ALA A 544 22.11 -7.73 -36.01
N SER A 545 21.54 -6.70 -36.62
CA SER A 545 21.94 -6.26 -37.97
C SER A 545 23.36 -5.71 -38.02
N LEU A 546 23.80 -4.98 -36.99
CA LEU A 546 25.19 -4.54 -36.86
C LEU A 546 26.14 -5.71 -36.63
N VAL A 547 25.72 -6.75 -35.89
CA VAL A 547 26.50 -7.99 -35.73
C VAL A 547 26.65 -8.71 -37.07
N ASP A 548 25.58 -8.80 -37.87
CA ASP A 548 25.65 -9.35 -39.21
C ASP A 548 26.64 -8.56 -40.09
N ALA A 549 26.62 -7.23 -40.01
CA ALA A 549 27.59 -6.37 -40.71
C ALA A 549 29.04 -6.64 -40.27
N ILE A 550 29.30 -6.79 -38.97
CA ILE A 550 30.61 -7.18 -38.44
C ILE A 550 31.03 -8.55 -38.99
N ASN A 551 30.13 -9.53 -39.00
CA ASN A 551 30.41 -10.87 -39.50
C ASN A 551 30.82 -10.88 -40.98
N LEU A 552 30.22 -10.00 -41.79
CA LEU A 552 30.62 -9.78 -43.19
C LEU A 552 32.04 -9.20 -43.27
N CYS A 553 32.33 -8.16 -42.48
CA CYS A 553 33.66 -7.55 -42.41
C CYS A 553 34.74 -8.56 -41.97
N VAL A 554 34.44 -9.38 -40.95
CA VAL A 554 35.32 -10.45 -40.46
C VAL A 554 35.53 -11.53 -41.52
N SER A 555 34.48 -11.91 -42.25
CA SER A 555 34.57 -12.90 -43.33
C SER A 555 35.43 -12.41 -44.47
N GLU A 556 35.32 -11.13 -44.83
CA GLU A 556 36.21 -10.50 -45.79
C GLU A 556 37.66 -10.48 -45.29
N ASN A 557 37.89 -10.08 -44.04
CA ASN A 557 39.24 -10.05 -43.48
C ASN A 557 39.92 -11.44 -43.53
N LYS A 558 39.14 -12.51 -43.32
CA LYS A 558 39.62 -13.89 -43.50
C LYS A 558 39.99 -14.17 -44.97
N LYS A 559 39.21 -13.69 -45.94
CA LYS A 559 39.53 -13.84 -47.37
C LYS A 559 40.80 -13.07 -47.76
N ARG A 560 41.00 -11.85 -47.26
CA ARG A 560 42.21 -11.04 -47.53
C ARG A 560 43.51 -11.73 -47.13
N ARG A 561 43.47 -12.60 -46.12
CA ARG A 561 44.64 -13.42 -45.71
C ARG A 561 45.02 -14.51 -46.73
N SER A 562 44.14 -14.79 -47.70
CA SER A 562 44.28 -15.89 -48.66
C SER A 562 44.32 -15.44 -50.13
N VAL A 563 44.13 -14.15 -50.42
CA VAL A 563 43.95 -13.60 -51.78
C VAL A 563 44.80 -12.32 -51.94
N PRO A 564 45.35 -12.00 -53.13
CA PRO A 564 46.08 -10.75 -53.38
C PRO A 564 45.27 -9.47 -53.10
N GLU A 565 45.94 -8.40 -52.63
CA GLU A 565 45.32 -7.12 -52.21
C GLU A 565 44.39 -6.46 -53.24
N HIS A 566 44.67 -6.62 -54.54
CA HIS A 566 43.87 -6.04 -55.62
C HIS A 566 42.48 -6.71 -55.81
N GLN A 567 42.20 -7.81 -55.10
CA GLN A 567 40.91 -8.51 -55.11
C GLN A 567 40.14 -8.33 -53.79
N CYS A 568 40.65 -7.52 -52.87
CA CYS A 568 40.05 -7.28 -51.57
C CYS A 568 39.05 -6.12 -51.65
N ASN A 569 37.81 -6.34 -51.22
CA ASN A 569 36.80 -5.30 -51.20
C ASN A 569 36.88 -4.52 -49.87
N LYS A 570 36.67 -3.20 -49.91
CA LYS A 570 36.49 -2.38 -48.70
C LYS A 570 35.22 -2.79 -47.96
N TYR A 571 35.19 -2.66 -46.63
CA TYR A 571 34.00 -3.00 -45.83
C TYR A 571 32.77 -2.22 -46.27
N ALA A 572 32.91 -0.93 -46.56
CA ALA A 572 31.81 -0.11 -47.03
C ALA A 572 31.20 -0.62 -48.35
N SER A 573 32.01 -1.14 -49.27
CA SER A 573 31.53 -1.72 -50.53
C SER A 573 30.74 -3.01 -50.28
N ILE A 574 31.28 -3.92 -49.45
CA ILE A 574 30.65 -5.21 -49.16
C ILE A 574 29.29 -5.03 -48.46
N LEU A 575 29.24 -4.09 -47.51
CA LEU A 575 28.00 -3.78 -46.81
C LEU A 575 26.97 -3.13 -47.76
N GLY A 576 27.42 -2.34 -48.73
CA GLY A 576 26.58 -1.82 -49.80
C GLY A 576 26.00 -2.93 -50.69
N ASP A 577 26.87 -3.81 -51.20
CA ASP A 577 26.49 -4.94 -52.06
C ASP A 577 25.49 -5.88 -51.36
N GLU A 578 25.70 -6.15 -50.07
CA GLU A 578 24.78 -6.97 -49.28
C GLU A 578 23.44 -6.29 -49.04
N CYS A 579 23.42 -4.96 -48.84
CA CYS A 579 22.18 -4.18 -48.75
C CYS A 579 21.38 -4.28 -50.04
N GLU A 580 22.02 -4.18 -51.21
CA GLU A 580 21.37 -4.33 -52.51
C GLU A 580 20.81 -5.75 -52.70
N ARG A 581 21.58 -6.77 -52.34
CA ARG A 581 21.14 -8.17 -52.38
C ARG A 581 19.92 -8.42 -51.50
N LYS A 582 19.89 -7.89 -50.27
CA LYS A 582 18.76 -8.06 -49.33
C LYS A 582 17.53 -7.27 -49.78
N HIS A 583 17.71 -6.09 -50.37
CA HIS A 583 16.63 -5.29 -50.95
C HIS A 583 15.90 -6.05 -52.06
N LEU A 584 16.63 -6.72 -52.95
CA LEU A 584 16.06 -7.48 -54.07
C LEU A 584 15.37 -8.79 -53.65
N ALA A 585 15.68 -9.33 -52.47
CA ALA A 585 15.18 -10.62 -52.03
C ALA A 585 13.78 -10.56 -51.40
N ILE A 586 13.60 -9.77 -50.31
CA ILE A 586 12.34 -9.66 -49.54
C ILE A 586 12.32 -8.32 -48.79
N ASP A 587 11.23 -7.53 -48.93
CA ASP A 587 10.94 -6.42 -48.00
C ASP A 587 10.40 -6.97 -46.67
N SER A 588 11.31 -7.17 -45.73
CA SER A 588 11.03 -7.64 -44.38
C SER A 588 11.48 -6.62 -43.34
N LEU A 589 10.90 -6.65 -42.14
CA LEU A 589 11.35 -5.81 -41.02
C LEU A 589 12.86 -5.96 -40.77
N SER A 590 13.39 -7.18 -40.91
CA SER A 590 14.83 -7.45 -40.76
C SER A 590 15.67 -6.80 -41.87
N THR A 591 15.17 -6.80 -43.12
CA THR A 591 15.81 -6.12 -44.25
C THR A 591 15.88 -4.61 -43.99
N ARG A 592 14.77 -4.01 -43.57
CA ARG A 592 14.70 -2.57 -43.28
C ARG A 592 15.62 -2.15 -42.14
N LEU A 593 15.70 -2.96 -41.08
CA LEU A 593 16.64 -2.73 -39.96
C LEU A 593 18.10 -2.88 -40.39
N PHE A 594 18.41 -3.86 -41.25
CA PHE A 594 19.76 -4.02 -41.78
C PHE A 594 20.22 -2.80 -42.57
N LEU A 595 19.41 -2.35 -43.54
CA LEU A 595 19.72 -1.16 -44.34
C LEU A 595 19.84 0.10 -43.46
N CYS A 596 18.93 0.30 -42.50
CA CYS A 596 19.00 1.39 -41.53
C CYS A 596 20.32 1.36 -40.75
N SER A 597 20.72 0.19 -40.24
CA SER A 597 21.94 0.04 -39.45
C SER A 597 23.23 0.27 -40.25
N VAL A 598 23.29 -0.21 -41.50
CA VAL A 598 24.43 0.00 -42.40
C VAL A 598 24.51 1.46 -42.83
N ARG A 599 23.39 2.09 -43.19
CA ARG A 599 23.34 3.52 -43.50
C ARG A 599 23.89 4.34 -42.33
N ASP A 600 23.38 4.12 -41.13
CA ASP A 600 23.82 4.84 -39.93
C ASP A 600 25.33 4.64 -39.68
N ALA A 601 25.84 3.42 -39.90
CA ALA A 601 27.26 3.13 -39.74
C ALA A 601 28.13 3.88 -40.76
N LEU A 602 27.74 3.88 -42.05
CA LEU A 602 28.49 4.53 -43.12
C LEU A 602 28.39 6.06 -43.09
N GLU A 603 27.29 6.61 -42.60
CA GLU A 603 27.14 8.07 -42.42
C GLU A 603 27.77 8.58 -41.12
N GLU A 604 28.40 7.69 -40.36
CA GLU A 604 28.96 8.00 -39.04
C GLU A 604 27.94 8.67 -38.12
N ALA A 605 26.70 8.17 -38.13
CA ALA A 605 25.61 8.77 -37.36
C ALA A 605 25.99 8.89 -35.86
N PRO A 606 25.69 10.04 -35.22
CA PRO A 606 25.99 10.23 -33.81
C PRO A 606 25.10 9.35 -32.91
N HIS A 607 23.90 9.00 -33.39
CA HIS A 607 22.94 8.15 -32.69
C HIS A 607 22.21 7.21 -33.65
N PRO A 608 21.85 6.00 -33.19
CA PRO A 608 20.97 5.11 -33.96
C PRO A 608 19.62 5.76 -34.21
N THR A 609 19.20 5.77 -35.48
CA THR A 609 17.98 6.45 -35.95
C THR A 609 16.72 5.63 -35.70
N PHE A 610 16.79 4.30 -35.85
CA PHE A 610 15.65 3.38 -35.75
C PHE A 610 14.47 3.74 -36.66
N ASP A 611 14.75 4.32 -37.83
CA ASP A 611 13.73 4.68 -38.81
C ASP A 611 13.47 3.55 -39.82
N PHE A 612 12.40 3.71 -40.58
CA PHE A 612 12.03 2.82 -41.68
C PHE A 612 12.06 3.61 -42.98
N PRO A 613 13.27 3.91 -43.49
CA PRO A 613 13.42 4.78 -44.65
C PRO A 613 12.75 4.16 -45.87
N ASP A 614 12.46 5.02 -46.85
CA ASP A 614 12.27 4.56 -48.22
C ASP A 614 13.52 3.77 -48.64
N LEU A 615 13.33 2.52 -49.06
CA LEU A 615 14.42 1.59 -49.29
C LEU A 615 15.36 2.06 -50.39
N GLU A 616 14.81 2.68 -51.43
CA GLU A 616 15.52 3.20 -52.59
C GLU A 616 16.36 4.44 -52.21
N ASP A 617 15.80 5.37 -51.45
CA ASP A 617 16.55 6.50 -50.89
C ASP A 617 17.67 6.04 -49.95
N CYS A 618 17.39 5.04 -49.10
CA CYS A 618 18.37 4.48 -48.17
C CYS A 618 19.58 3.89 -48.91
N LEU A 619 19.35 3.10 -49.97
CA LEU A 619 20.42 2.55 -50.81
C LEU A 619 21.25 3.63 -51.50
N LYS A 620 20.60 4.68 -52.04
CA LYS A 620 21.31 5.82 -52.64
C LYS A 620 22.25 6.50 -51.65
N ARG A 621 21.83 6.62 -50.39
CA ARG A 621 22.68 7.19 -49.32
C ARG A 621 23.85 6.27 -49.00
N ILE A 622 23.62 4.97 -48.86
CA ILE A 622 24.67 3.96 -48.64
C ILE A 622 25.73 4.02 -49.77
N HIS A 623 25.31 4.08 -51.03
CA HIS A 623 26.24 4.11 -52.17
C HIS A 623 27.16 5.34 -52.23
N ARG A 624 26.80 6.45 -51.57
CA ARG A 624 27.66 7.64 -51.49
C ARG A 624 28.92 7.42 -50.64
N HIS A 625 28.94 6.37 -49.81
CA HIS A 625 29.95 6.13 -48.80
C HIS A 625 30.80 4.87 -49.06
N THR A 626 30.77 4.31 -50.27
CA THR A 626 31.48 3.08 -50.68
C THR A 626 33.00 3.12 -50.54
N ASN A 627 33.60 4.32 -50.43
CA ASN A 627 35.05 4.53 -50.37
C ASN A 627 35.63 4.72 -48.96
N LEU A 628 34.81 4.66 -47.90
CA LEU A 628 35.28 4.82 -46.52
C LEU A 628 36.36 3.80 -46.13
N SER A 629 37.27 4.22 -45.26
CA SER A 629 38.27 3.32 -44.69
C SER A 629 37.62 2.33 -43.73
N ASP A 630 38.14 1.11 -43.70
CA ASP A 630 37.64 0.02 -42.87
C ASP A 630 37.60 0.37 -41.36
N ASP A 631 38.60 1.11 -40.86
CA ASP A 631 38.67 1.52 -39.44
C ASP A 631 37.52 2.46 -39.04
N ILE A 632 37.18 3.41 -39.92
CA ILE A 632 36.04 4.32 -39.71
C ILE A 632 34.73 3.53 -39.63
N VAL A 633 34.54 2.55 -40.52
CA VAL A 633 33.34 1.72 -40.55
C VAL A 633 33.22 0.90 -39.25
N LEU A 634 34.28 0.22 -38.82
CA LEU A 634 34.26 -0.58 -37.59
C LEU A 634 34.06 0.28 -36.34
N ASN A 635 34.76 1.41 -36.22
CA ASN A 635 34.60 2.33 -35.09
C ASN A 635 33.18 2.90 -35.01
N SER A 636 32.58 3.21 -36.17
CA SER A 636 31.19 3.67 -36.25
C SER A 636 30.20 2.58 -35.80
N ILE A 637 30.38 1.35 -36.27
CA ILE A 637 29.55 0.20 -35.85
C ILE A 637 29.67 -0.02 -34.34
N ASP A 638 30.88 -0.08 -33.79
CA ASP A 638 31.10 -0.30 -32.36
C ASP A 638 30.47 0.80 -31.50
N ARG A 639 30.57 2.07 -31.93
CA ARG A 639 29.91 3.20 -31.27
C ARG A 639 28.38 3.03 -31.27
N LEU A 640 27.77 2.71 -32.41
CA LEU A 640 26.32 2.51 -32.52
C LEU A 640 25.86 1.34 -31.64
N ARG A 641 26.58 0.22 -31.62
CA ARG A 641 26.28 -0.93 -30.75
C ARG A 641 26.32 -0.57 -29.27
N SER A 642 27.32 0.21 -28.84
CA SER A 642 27.39 0.71 -27.46
C SER A 642 26.15 1.53 -27.10
N LEU A 643 25.77 2.50 -27.95
CA LEU A 643 24.59 3.33 -27.74
C LEU A 643 23.27 2.53 -27.74
N VAL A 644 23.17 1.47 -28.54
CA VAL A 644 22.02 0.56 -28.52
C VAL A 644 21.97 -0.20 -27.19
N ALA A 645 23.11 -0.70 -26.70
CA ALA A 645 23.18 -1.38 -25.42
C ALA A 645 22.70 -0.49 -24.25
N ASP A 646 23.13 0.78 -24.23
CA ASP A 646 22.68 1.79 -23.25
C ASP A 646 21.15 1.96 -23.29
N LYS A 647 20.61 2.14 -24.51
CA LYS A 647 19.16 2.32 -24.72
C LYS A 647 18.36 1.07 -24.30
N VAL A 648 18.87 -0.13 -24.57
CA VAL A 648 18.23 -1.40 -24.17
C VAL A 648 18.17 -1.53 -22.65
N ALA A 649 19.27 -1.25 -21.94
CA ALA A 649 19.31 -1.27 -20.47
C ALA A 649 18.28 -0.30 -19.86
N LEU A 650 18.19 0.93 -20.40
CA LEU A 650 17.21 1.92 -19.97
C LEU A 650 15.75 1.49 -20.25
N VAL A 651 15.50 0.81 -21.36
CA VAL A 651 14.17 0.31 -21.71
C VAL A 651 13.75 -0.80 -20.76
N ASP A 652 14.65 -1.70 -20.37
CA ASP A 652 14.34 -2.78 -19.42
C ASP A 652 13.91 -2.25 -18.05
N THR A 653 14.65 -1.29 -17.50
CA THR A 653 14.27 -0.63 -16.25
C THR A 653 12.92 0.08 -16.37
N LYS A 654 12.65 0.75 -17.51
CA LYS A 654 11.34 1.37 -17.79
C LYS A 654 10.20 0.35 -17.92
N MET A 655 10.48 -0.85 -18.43
CA MET A 655 9.50 -1.94 -18.51
C MET A 655 9.14 -2.45 -17.11
N LEU A 656 10.14 -2.66 -16.24
CA LEU A 656 9.90 -3.06 -14.84
C LEU A 656 9.09 -2.01 -14.07
N LEU A 657 9.36 -0.71 -14.27
CA LEU A 657 8.54 0.36 -13.69
C LEU A 657 7.06 0.28 -14.10
N VAL A 658 6.78 0.01 -15.39
CA VAL A 658 5.39 -0.15 -15.88
C VAL A 658 4.76 -1.40 -15.26
N GLU A 659 5.52 -2.48 -15.15
CA GLU A 659 5.06 -3.75 -14.59
C GLU A 659 4.73 -3.63 -13.09
N ASN A 660 5.52 -2.87 -12.32
CA ASN A 660 5.23 -2.59 -10.91
C ASN A 660 3.92 -1.81 -10.74
N SER A 661 3.66 -0.79 -11.58
CA SER A 661 2.37 -0.10 -11.60
C SER A 661 1.23 -1.06 -11.96
N ARG A 662 1.41 -1.91 -12.99
CA ARG A 662 0.41 -2.90 -13.40
C ARG A 662 0.07 -3.87 -12.26
N ILE A 663 1.07 -4.44 -11.59
CA ILE A 663 0.88 -5.41 -10.50
C ILE A 663 0.05 -4.78 -9.37
N SER A 664 0.36 -3.55 -9.00
CA SER A 664 -0.39 -2.83 -7.96
C SER A 664 -1.85 -2.61 -8.36
N LEU A 665 -2.09 -2.02 -9.54
CA LEU A 665 -3.45 -1.78 -10.04
C LEU A 665 -4.23 -3.08 -10.25
N PHE A 666 -3.55 -4.16 -10.63
CA PHE A 666 -4.15 -5.49 -10.74
C PHE A 666 -4.57 -6.06 -9.38
N ASN A 667 -3.77 -5.84 -8.34
CA ASN A 667 -4.15 -6.21 -6.98
C ASN A 667 -5.35 -5.38 -6.48
N ASP A 668 -5.41 -4.09 -6.81
CA ASP A 668 -6.57 -3.25 -6.48
C ASP A 668 -7.84 -3.69 -7.22
N LEU A 669 -7.74 -4.05 -8.50
CA LEU A 669 -8.84 -4.64 -9.26
C LEU A 669 -9.34 -5.94 -8.59
N ILE A 670 -8.43 -6.75 -8.06
CA ILE A 670 -8.78 -7.95 -7.29
C ILE A 670 -9.52 -7.56 -6.02
N ARG A 671 -9.01 -6.60 -5.24
CA ARG A 671 -9.64 -6.13 -4.00
C ARG A 671 -11.08 -5.67 -4.23
N LEU A 672 -11.33 -4.89 -5.29
CA LEU A 672 -12.69 -4.45 -5.66
C LEU A 672 -13.63 -5.61 -6.06
N SER A 673 -13.07 -6.71 -6.55
CA SER A 673 -13.81 -7.93 -6.88
C SER A 673 -14.13 -8.81 -5.68
N GLY A 674 -13.51 -8.56 -4.52
CA GLY A 674 -13.83 -9.25 -3.29
C GLY A 674 -15.22 -8.82 -2.83
N PHE A 675 -16.11 -9.77 -2.65
CA PHE A 675 -17.44 -9.51 -2.14
C PHE A 675 -17.72 -10.39 -0.95
N ASP A 676 -18.06 -9.76 0.17
CA ASP A 676 -18.50 -10.44 1.37
C ASP A 676 -20.03 -10.43 1.39
N TYR A 677 -20.65 -11.60 1.27
CA TYR A 677 -22.10 -11.68 1.27
C TYR A 677 -22.74 -11.23 2.59
N ARG A 678 -22.00 -11.20 3.71
CA ARG A 678 -22.51 -10.66 4.97
C ARG A 678 -22.83 -9.18 4.84
N SER A 679 -21.95 -8.37 4.24
CA SER A 679 -22.20 -6.92 4.07
C SER A 679 -23.47 -6.64 3.26
N TYR A 680 -23.84 -7.57 2.39
CA TYR A 680 -25.04 -7.49 1.57
C TYR A 680 -26.35 -7.81 2.33
N ILE A 681 -26.30 -8.72 3.31
CA ILE A 681 -27.48 -9.13 4.10
C ILE A 681 -27.57 -8.47 5.47
N LEU A 682 -26.48 -7.86 5.96
CA LEU A 682 -26.38 -7.31 7.31
C LEU A 682 -27.44 -6.23 7.58
N ARG A 683 -27.68 -5.35 6.60
CA ARG A 683 -28.68 -4.28 6.75
C ARG A 683 -30.11 -4.85 6.86
N PRO A 684 -30.62 -5.67 5.93
CA PRO A 684 -31.90 -6.36 6.10
C PRO A 684 -31.99 -7.17 7.41
N LEU A 685 -30.88 -7.78 7.84
CA LEU A 685 -30.82 -8.55 9.08
C LEU A 685 -30.97 -7.66 10.33
N LYS A 686 -30.29 -6.52 10.37
CA LYS A 686 -30.45 -5.53 11.46
C LYS A 686 -31.88 -4.97 11.50
N GLU A 687 -32.45 -4.64 10.34
CA GLU A 687 -33.83 -4.15 10.23
C GLU A 687 -34.85 -5.20 10.71
N PHE A 688 -34.64 -6.48 10.38
CA PHE A 688 -35.44 -7.59 10.91
C PHE A 688 -35.33 -7.72 12.43
N LEU A 689 -34.11 -7.68 12.97
CA LEU A 689 -33.86 -7.79 14.42
C LEU A 689 -34.48 -6.63 15.20
N LEU A 690 -34.44 -5.41 14.66
CA LEU A 690 -35.11 -4.24 15.23
C LEU A 690 -36.63 -4.43 15.30
N GLU A 691 -37.26 -4.97 14.24
CA GLU A 691 -38.70 -5.28 14.27
C GLU A 691 -39.03 -6.30 15.36
N VAL A 692 -38.23 -7.35 15.50
CA VAL A 692 -38.42 -8.39 16.53
C VAL A 692 -38.36 -7.80 17.95
N ILE A 693 -37.39 -6.93 18.24
CA ILE A 693 -37.29 -6.27 19.56
C ILE A 693 -38.47 -5.32 19.80
N ASN A 694 -38.87 -4.54 18.79
CA ASN A 694 -39.97 -3.58 18.90
C ASN A 694 -41.30 -4.27 19.20
N VAL A 695 -41.59 -5.40 18.53
CA VAL A 695 -42.80 -6.19 18.79
C VAL A 695 -42.78 -6.75 20.21
N ALA A 696 -41.65 -7.32 20.65
CA ALA A 696 -41.51 -7.88 22.00
C ALA A 696 -41.67 -6.80 23.10
N ALA A 697 -41.15 -5.59 22.87
CA ALA A 697 -41.30 -4.46 23.79
C ALA A 697 -42.76 -3.98 23.87
N ALA A 698 -43.46 -3.89 22.73
CA ALA A 698 -44.87 -3.49 22.69
C ALA A 698 -45.79 -4.49 23.38
N GLU A 699 -45.54 -5.80 23.22
CA GLU A 699 -46.28 -6.86 23.91
C GLU A 699 -46.08 -6.80 25.44
N ALA A 700 -44.85 -6.58 25.91
CA ALA A 700 -44.56 -6.42 27.34
C ALA A 700 -45.27 -5.19 27.95
N ASP A 701 -45.31 -4.08 27.22
CA ASP A 701 -46.01 -2.85 27.63
C ASP A 701 -47.53 -3.03 27.72
N LEU A 702 -48.13 -3.86 26.85
CA LEU A 702 -49.55 -4.19 26.91
C LEU A 702 -49.87 -5.05 28.14
N LEU A 703 -49.04 -6.03 28.47
CA LEU A 703 -49.20 -6.87 29.67
C LEU A 703 -49.10 -6.05 30.97
N LEU A 704 -48.16 -5.10 31.05
CA LEU A 704 -48.02 -4.18 32.19
C LEU A 704 -49.22 -3.22 32.34
N LYS A 705 -49.93 -2.93 31.26
CA LYS A 705 -51.16 -2.11 31.27
C LYS A 705 -52.39 -2.92 31.69
N GLU A 706 -52.42 -4.22 31.40
CA GLU A 706 -53.49 -5.12 31.84
C GLU A 706 -53.44 -5.43 33.35
N GLU A 707 -52.26 -5.46 33.96
CA GLU A 707 -52.08 -5.66 35.41
C GLU A 707 -52.49 -4.44 36.28
N LYS A 708 -52.64 -3.24 35.71
CA LYS A 708 -52.90 -1.99 36.46
C LYS A 708 -54.37 -1.62 36.68
N LYS A 709 -55.34 -2.55 36.54
CA LYS A 709 -56.76 -2.27 36.91
C LYS A 709 -57.04 -2.53 38.41
N PRO A 710 -57.51 -1.56 39.20
CA PRO A 710 -57.63 -1.72 40.66
C PRO A 710 -58.95 -2.38 41.12
N GLN A 711 -58.83 -3.47 41.88
CA GLN A 711 -59.89 -3.99 42.76
C GLN A 711 -60.18 -3.04 43.94
N SER A 712 -61.44 -2.98 44.34
CA SER A 712 -62.04 -1.96 45.22
C SER A 712 -61.93 -2.26 46.73
N LYS A 713 -61.37 -1.28 47.44
CA LYS A 713 -61.62 -0.79 48.83
C LYS A 713 -62.35 -1.71 49.83
N LYS A 714 -61.68 -2.00 50.97
CA LYS A 714 -62.23 -1.84 52.33
C LYS A 714 -61.14 -1.47 53.35
N LYS A 715 -61.54 -0.65 54.33
CA LYS A 715 -60.72 0.19 55.23
C LYS A 715 -60.47 -0.47 56.61
N LYS A 716 -59.32 -0.08 57.19
CA LYS A 716 -58.97 0.10 58.64
C LYS A 716 -58.76 -1.20 59.46
N HIS A 717 -57.77 -1.35 60.36
CA HIS A 717 -56.97 -0.41 61.17
C HIS A 717 -55.56 -0.98 61.46
N ARG A 718 -54.63 -0.10 61.86
CA ARG A 718 -53.20 -0.33 62.13
C ARG A 718 -52.95 -0.52 63.64
N SER A 719 -52.22 -1.57 64.05
CA SER A 719 -51.14 -1.48 65.05
C SER A 719 -50.33 -2.79 65.23
N ASN A 720 -49.06 -2.70 64.84
CA ASN A 720 -47.82 -3.17 65.50
C ASN A 720 -47.50 -4.66 65.72
N LYS A 721 -46.49 -5.07 64.94
CA LYS A 721 -45.16 -5.63 65.29
C LYS A 721 -44.96 -7.16 65.40
N VAL A 722 -44.17 -7.60 64.42
CA VAL A 722 -43.11 -8.63 64.38
C VAL A 722 -43.55 -10.09 64.49
N LEU A 723 -43.68 -10.66 63.30
CA LEU A 723 -43.47 -12.05 62.92
C LEU A 723 -41.97 -12.23 62.60
N ASP A 724 -41.39 -13.41 62.84
CA ASP A 724 -40.69 -14.06 61.72
C ASP A 724 -40.70 -15.59 61.82
N LYS A 725 -41.18 -16.21 60.74
CA LYS A 725 -40.88 -17.56 60.24
C LYS A 725 -41.58 -17.74 58.89
N THR A 726 -40.78 -17.54 57.84
CA THR A 726 -40.64 -18.30 56.58
C THR A 726 -41.81 -19.18 56.12
N VAL A 727 -42.27 -18.97 54.87
CA VAL A 727 -42.53 -19.98 53.80
C VAL A 727 -42.81 -19.25 52.46
N GLU A 728 -42.16 -19.73 51.39
CA GLU A 728 -42.30 -19.42 49.94
C GLU A 728 -43.59 -19.99 49.30
N PRO A 729 -44.10 -19.53 48.11
CA PRO A 729 -43.57 -19.97 46.79
C PRO A 729 -43.78 -19.09 45.52
N GLU A 730 -42.86 -19.30 44.54
CA GLU A 730 -42.92 -19.42 43.05
C GLU A 730 -43.93 -18.67 42.13
N HIS A 731 -43.43 -18.16 40.99
CA HIS A 731 -43.99 -18.35 39.64
C HIS A 731 -43.03 -17.95 38.49
N SER A 732 -42.91 -18.81 37.46
CA SER A 732 -42.14 -18.65 36.21
C SER A 732 -43.05 -18.66 34.96
N PHE A 733 -42.70 -17.89 33.92
CA PHE A 733 -43.42 -17.80 32.64
C PHE A 733 -42.88 -18.77 31.56
N ASN A 734 -43.79 -19.37 30.77
CA ASN A 734 -43.55 -20.28 29.64
C ASN A 734 -44.01 -19.65 28.30
N LEU A 735 -43.35 -20.04 27.20
CA LEU A 735 -43.76 -19.74 25.82
C LEU A 735 -43.75 -21.05 25.01
N ASP A 736 -44.93 -21.53 24.65
CA ASP A 736 -45.14 -22.77 23.87
C ASP A 736 -45.22 -22.47 22.36
N LEU A 737 -44.54 -23.29 21.55
CA LEU A 737 -44.82 -23.51 20.13
C LEU A 737 -44.92 -25.02 19.90
N GLN A 738 -46.14 -25.49 19.65
CA GLN A 738 -46.45 -26.90 19.43
C GLN A 738 -45.79 -27.46 18.17
N ALA A 739 -45.18 -28.64 18.30
CA ALA A 739 -44.97 -29.58 17.20
C ALA A 739 -45.38 -30.98 17.66
N THR A 740 -46.38 -31.54 17.00
CA THR A 740 -46.92 -32.88 17.23
C THR A 740 -45.92 -33.94 16.75
N SER A 741 -45.68 -34.99 17.54
CA SER A 741 -45.10 -36.27 17.07
C SER A 741 -45.59 -37.42 17.96
N PRO A 742 -45.96 -38.59 17.41
CA PRO A 742 -46.23 -39.79 18.19
C PRO A 742 -45.00 -40.69 18.37
N SER A 743 -45.08 -41.51 19.42
CA SER A 743 -44.11 -42.38 20.08
C SER A 743 -43.51 -43.55 19.29
N LEU A 744 -42.38 -44.09 19.78
CA LEU A 744 -42.07 -45.52 20.10
C LEU A 744 -40.61 -45.61 20.60
N GLN A 745 -40.35 -45.84 21.90
CA GLN A 745 -40.15 -47.12 22.62
C GLN A 745 -38.79 -47.86 22.42
N THR A 746 -38.06 -47.92 23.55
CA THR A 746 -37.34 -49.06 24.17
C THR A 746 -36.15 -49.72 23.47
N THR A 747 -34.99 -49.72 24.15
CA THR A 747 -34.31 -50.87 24.84
C THR A 747 -32.83 -50.50 25.04
N GLU A 748 -32.35 -50.25 26.26
CA GLU A 748 -31.73 -51.20 27.20
C GLU A 748 -30.58 -52.05 26.63
N LYS A 749 -29.31 -51.75 26.97
CA LYS A 749 -28.50 -52.48 27.99
C LYS A 749 -26.99 -52.17 27.91
N ASP A 750 -26.42 -51.88 29.09
CA ASP A 750 -25.22 -52.45 29.73
C ASP A 750 -23.97 -52.70 28.86
N SER A 751 -22.73 -52.39 29.25
CA SER A 751 -22.11 -52.50 30.58
C SER A 751 -20.63 -52.04 30.53
N MET A 752 -20.12 -51.54 31.68
CA MET A 752 -18.82 -51.79 32.36
C MET A 752 -17.51 -51.91 31.53
N GLU A 753 -16.32 -51.53 31.96
CA GLU A 753 -15.75 -50.98 33.20
C GLU A 753 -14.30 -50.58 32.87
N ILE A 754 -13.73 -49.65 33.63
CA ILE A 754 -12.31 -49.31 33.68
C ILE A 754 -11.59 -50.39 34.53
N PRO A 755 -10.28 -50.62 34.38
CA PRO A 755 -9.44 -50.16 35.48
C PRO A 755 -8.07 -49.60 35.08
N SER A 756 -7.59 -48.76 35.98
CA SER A 756 -6.33 -48.04 36.10
C SER A 756 -5.14 -48.93 36.52
N ASN A 757 -3.91 -48.60 36.10
CA ASN A 757 -2.83 -48.07 36.97
C ASN A 757 -1.41 -48.07 36.33
N THR A 758 -0.75 -46.92 36.52
CA THR A 758 0.67 -46.54 36.66
C THR A 758 1.81 -47.57 36.49
N VAL A 759 2.94 -47.15 35.89
CA VAL A 759 4.30 -46.95 36.51
C VAL A 759 5.37 -46.54 35.45
N ASP A 760 6.07 -45.44 35.75
CA ASP A 760 7.47 -44.99 35.49
C ASP A 760 8.25 -45.13 34.15
N ALA A 761 8.73 -43.95 33.72
CA ALA A 761 10.11 -43.52 33.39
C ALA A 761 11.01 -44.18 32.31
N GLU A 762 11.49 -43.27 31.43
CA GLU A 762 12.87 -43.07 30.92
C GLU A 762 13.54 -43.97 29.84
N GLU A 763 14.28 -43.22 28.99
CA GLU A 763 15.40 -43.55 28.11
C GLU A 763 15.21 -44.44 26.86
N ALA A 764 15.30 -43.80 25.68
CA ALA A 764 16.41 -43.99 24.73
C ALA A 764 16.19 -43.20 23.43
N ALA A 765 17.09 -42.25 23.13
CA ALA A 765 17.75 -42.08 21.82
C ALA A 765 18.42 -40.70 21.74
N GLN A 766 19.69 -40.66 22.15
CA GLN A 766 20.61 -39.56 21.87
C GLN A 766 21.73 -40.07 20.96
N GLY A 767 22.05 -39.26 19.95
CA GLY A 767 23.10 -39.48 18.95
C GLY A 767 22.52 -39.16 17.57
N CYS A 768 22.96 -38.14 16.83
CA CYS A 768 24.22 -37.42 16.79
C CYS A 768 23.96 -36.12 15.99
N MET A 769 24.59 -35.01 16.36
CA MET A 769 25.01 -33.86 15.53
C MET A 769 25.24 -32.65 16.46
N GLN A 770 26.49 -32.45 16.87
CA GLN A 770 26.95 -31.21 17.49
C GLN A 770 27.67 -30.35 16.44
N ASN A 771 27.16 -29.12 16.31
CA ASN A 771 27.84 -27.82 16.13
C ASN A 771 28.50 -27.44 14.79
N MET A 772 27.98 -26.36 14.18
CA MET A 772 28.69 -25.08 14.01
C MET A 772 27.72 -23.90 14.23
N PRO A 773 28.01 -22.95 15.14
CA PRO A 773 27.16 -21.81 15.47
C PRO A 773 27.63 -20.53 14.75
N GLY A 774 26.70 -19.76 14.17
CA GLY A 774 27.05 -18.46 13.59
C GLY A 774 25.81 -17.65 13.28
N GLU A 775 25.04 -18.06 12.27
CA GLU A 775 23.86 -17.32 11.81
C GLU A 775 22.68 -17.38 12.78
N GLU A 776 22.49 -18.53 13.44
CA GLU A 776 21.43 -18.70 14.45
C GLU A 776 21.74 -17.91 15.74
N SER A 777 23.02 -17.65 16.03
CA SER A 777 23.44 -16.83 17.18
C SER A 777 23.20 -15.34 16.93
N VAL A 778 23.47 -14.84 15.72
CA VAL A 778 23.28 -13.41 15.37
C VAL A 778 21.78 -13.09 15.25
N LEU A 779 20.98 -13.99 14.68
CA LEU A 779 19.53 -13.86 14.65
C LEU A 779 18.91 -13.97 16.06
N ARG A 780 19.43 -14.88 16.90
CA ARG A 780 19.02 -14.98 18.31
C ARG A 780 19.42 -13.74 19.10
N GLU A 781 20.59 -13.15 18.85
CA GLU A 781 21.08 -11.97 19.53
C GLU A 781 20.36 -10.68 19.06
N ALA A 782 20.05 -10.57 17.76
CA ALA A 782 19.21 -9.48 17.23
C ALA A 782 17.76 -9.57 17.73
N ALA A 783 17.19 -10.79 17.79
CA ALA A 783 15.88 -11.03 18.38
C ALA A 783 15.89 -10.74 19.89
N ALA A 784 16.94 -11.12 20.62
CA ALA A 784 17.11 -10.79 22.03
C ALA A 784 17.20 -9.27 22.26
N ARG A 785 17.93 -8.53 21.40
CA ARG A 785 18.01 -7.07 21.47
C ARG A 785 16.67 -6.38 21.15
N CYS A 786 15.92 -6.86 20.17
CA CYS A 786 14.59 -6.33 19.86
C CYS A 786 13.60 -6.61 21.01
N ASN A 787 13.62 -7.82 21.57
CA ASN A 787 12.83 -8.17 22.74
C ASN A 787 13.20 -7.31 23.96
N SER A 788 14.50 -7.00 24.12
CA SER A 788 15.01 -6.13 25.19
C SER A 788 14.52 -4.70 25.08
N ALA A 789 14.60 -4.10 23.88
CA ALA A 789 14.11 -2.75 23.65
C ALA A 789 12.58 -2.65 23.85
N LEU A 790 11.84 -3.66 23.40
CA LEU A 790 10.39 -3.76 23.57
C LEU A 790 9.98 -3.84 25.05
N ASP A 791 10.55 -4.77 25.81
CA ASP A 791 10.29 -4.95 27.24
C ASP A 791 10.58 -3.68 28.05
N ILE A 792 11.72 -3.05 27.81
CA ILE A 792 12.11 -1.81 28.49
C ILE A 792 11.15 -0.66 28.15
N THR A 793 10.74 -0.56 26.90
CA THR A 793 9.80 0.47 26.45
C THR A 793 8.43 0.26 27.08
N LEU A 794 7.95 -0.99 27.17
CA LEU A 794 6.70 -1.33 27.85
C LEU A 794 6.76 -1.03 29.35
N LYS A 795 7.88 -1.34 30.02
CA LYS A 795 8.10 -0.96 31.43
C LYS A 795 8.02 0.55 31.64
N ALA A 796 8.60 1.34 30.72
CA ALA A 796 8.54 2.80 30.78
C ALA A 796 7.11 3.34 30.60
N LEU A 797 6.37 2.82 29.60
CA LEU A 797 4.97 3.18 29.36
C LEU A 797 4.08 2.81 30.55
N LEU A 798 4.23 1.60 31.08
CA LEU A 798 3.48 1.14 32.24
C LEU A 798 3.77 1.97 33.47
N ASN A 799 4.84 2.77 33.56
CA ASN A 799 5.03 3.67 34.69
C ASN A 799 4.22 4.97 34.65
N ILE A 800 3.51 5.21 33.55
CA ILE A 800 2.59 6.34 33.42
C ILE A 800 1.27 6.00 34.12
N LYS A 801 0.86 6.83 35.08
CA LYS A 801 -0.28 6.54 35.96
C LYS A 801 -1.61 6.59 35.21
N VAL A 802 -1.84 7.64 34.43
CA VAL A 802 -3.03 7.81 33.58
C VAL A 802 -3.18 6.65 32.60
N LEU A 803 -2.07 6.14 32.04
CA LEU A 803 -2.11 4.98 31.15
C LEU A 803 -2.52 3.71 31.90
N LYS A 804 -1.92 3.45 33.08
CA LYS A 804 -2.29 2.32 33.93
C LYS A 804 -3.77 2.36 34.31
N GLU A 805 -4.26 3.51 34.79
CA GLU A 805 -5.66 3.67 35.18
C GLU A 805 -6.60 3.42 34.01
N ASP A 806 -6.22 3.87 32.82
CA ASP A 806 -7.02 3.70 31.61
C ASP A 806 -7.08 2.26 31.11
N LEU A 807 -5.94 1.57 31.09
CA LEU A 807 -5.85 0.14 30.77
C LEU A 807 -6.68 -0.69 31.76
N MET A 808 -6.62 -0.35 33.05
CA MET A 808 -7.39 -1.03 34.11
C MET A 808 -8.90 -0.75 34.05
N GLN A 809 -9.34 0.40 33.52
CA GLN A 809 -10.75 0.73 33.36
C GLN A 809 -11.37 0.10 32.10
N ASN A 810 -10.59 -0.09 31.03
CA ASN A 810 -11.07 -0.59 29.75
C ASN A 810 -10.99 -2.12 29.59
N GLU A 811 -10.21 -2.84 30.41
CA GLU A 811 -10.06 -4.30 30.30
C GLU A 811 -10.85 -5.11 31.34
N LYS A 812 -11.70 -6.03 30.87
CA LYS A 812 -12.64 -6.85 31.66
C LYS A 812 -12.07 -8.05 32.47
N PRO A 813 -10.79 -8.50 32.46
CA PRO A 813 -10.44 -9.75 33.16
C PRO A 813 -9.92 -9.61 34.60
N PHE A 814 -9.55 -8.42 35.10
CA PHE A 814 -8.96 -8.31 36.45
C PHE A 814 -9.92 -7.69 37.48
N ARG A 815 -10.92 -8.47 37.87
CA ARG A 815 -11.52 -8.34 39.21
C ARG A 815 -11.74 -9.72 39.78
N ASP A 816 -10.72 -10.20 40.48
CA ASP A 816 -10.80 -10.70 41.85
C ASP A 816 -9.35 -11.02 42.32
N ASP A 817 -8.97 -10.43 43.45
CA ASP A 817 -7.74 -10.64 44.25
C ASP A 817 -6.38 -10.70 43.54
N LEU A 818 -5.62 -9.59 43.59
CA LEU A 818 -4.23 -9.49 44.09
C LEU A 818 -3.66 -8.10 43.76
N GLU A 819 -3.72 -7.15 44.69
CA GLU A 819 -3.09 -5.81 44.56
C GLU A 819 -1.55 -5.82 44.51
N LYS A 820 -0.91 -7.01 44.47
CA LYS A 820 0.57 -7.14 44.49
C LYS A 820 1.18 -7.78 43.24
N GLN A 821 0.40 -8.28 42.28
CA GLN A 821 0.91 -8.93 41.05
C GLN A 821 0.45 -8.27 39.73
N VAL A 822 -0.28 -7.16 39.81
CA VAL A 822 -0.90 -6.47 38.66
C VAL A 822 0.09 -6.00 37.59
N PRO A 823 1.26 -5.40 37.92
CA PRO A 823 2.17 -4.88 36.88
C PRO A 823 2.79 -5.96 36.00
N GLU A 824 3.19 -7.10 36.56
CA GLU A 824 3.81 -8.22 35.83
C GLU A 824 2.78 -8.93 34.94
N LEU A 825 1.55 -9.10 35.42
CA LEU A 825 0.45 -9.68 34.64
C LEU A 825 0.06 -8.78 33.46
N LEU A 826 -0.09 -7.48 33.69
CA LEU A 826 -0.39 -6.51 32.63
C LEU A 826 0.75 -6.41 31.61
N HIS A 827 2.01 -6.43 32.07
CA HIS A 827 3.19 -6.48 31.22
C HIS A 827 3.21 -7.75 30.35
N SER A 828 3.00 -8.92 30.94
CA SER A 828 2.97 -10.21 30.22
C SER A 828 1.83 -10.28 29.19
N TYR A 829 0.69 -9.68 29.51
CA TYR A 829 -0.48 -9.61 28.63
C TYR A 829 -0.22 -8.69 27.44
N LEU A 830 0.28 -7.47 27.67
CA LEU A 830 0.62 -6.53 26.59
C LEU A 830 1.73 -7.09 25.69
N LEU A 831 2.74 -7.73 26.28
CA LEU A 831 3.80 -8.40 25.52
C LEU A 831 3.21 -9.55 24.68
N SER A 832 2.30 -10.36 25.24
CA SER A 832 1.63 -11.45 24.51
C SER A 832 0.75 -10.92 23.37
N ASP A 833 -0.03 -9.88 23.60
CA ASP A 833 -0.92 -9.26 22.61
C ASP A 833 -0.10 -8.70 21.42
N LEU A 834 0.96 -7.95 21.74
CA LEU A 834 1.90 -7.41 20.76
C LEU A 834 2.64 -8.52 19.99
N LEU A 835 3.06 -9.61 20.65
CA LEU A 835 3.70 -10.76 20.00
C LEU A 835 2.74 -11.60 19.14
N THR A 836 1.44 -11.62 19.46
CA THR A 836 0.41 -12.26 18.60
C THR A 836 0.05 -11.42 17.38
N SER A 837 0.27 -10.11 17.42
CA SER A 837 0.18 -9.18 16.28
C SER A 837 1.42 -9.28 15.37
N LYS A 838 1.62 -10.44 14.74
CA LYS A 838 2.82 -10.82 13.96
C LYS A 838 3.23 -9.90 12.78
N GLU A 839 2.49 -8.82 12.50
CA GLU A 839 2.79 -7.87 11.43
C GLU A 839 3.39 -6.52 11.91
N VAL A 840 3.38 -6.19 13.21
CA VAL A 840 3.59 -4.79 13.65
C VAL A 840 4.92 -4.51 14.37
N ILE A 841 5.60 -5.50 14.95
CA ILE A 841 6.91 -5.24 15.58
C ILE A 841 8.01 -5.41 14.52
N SER A 842 8.39 -4.29 13.90
CA SER A 842 9.62 -4.17 13.11
C SER A 842 10.77 -4.85 13.87
N MET A 843 11.69 -5.54 13.17
CA MET A 843 12.95 -6.07 13.74
C MET A 843 13.92 -4.94 14.16
N SER A 844 13.37 -3.78 14.54
CA SER A 844 14.09 -2.60 14.96
C SER A 844 14.52 -2.74 16.41
N SER A 845 15.77 -2.40 16.66
CA SER A 845 16.30 -2.22 18.00
C SER A 845 16.19 -0.75 18.45
N ASP A 846 15.50 0.11 17.70
CA ASP A 846 15.30 1.52 18.07
C ASP A 846 14.03 1.68 18.90
N ALA A 847 14.19 2.15 20.15
CA ALA A 847 13.08 2.40 21.06
C ALA A 847 12.04 3.37 20.47
N ALA A 848 12.44 4.36 19.67
CA ALA A 848 11.51 5.35 19.12
C ALA A 848 10.55 4.71 18.09
N GLU A 849 11.08 3.86 17.22
CA GLU A 849 10.28 3.08 16.27
C GLU A 849 9.37 2.09 17.00
N ILE A 850 9.87 1.46 18.07
CA ILE A 850 9.08 0.53 18.90
C ILE A 850 7.89 1.25 19.56
N VAL A 851 8.08 2.45 20.14
CA VAL A 851 6.97 3.23 20.71
C VAL A 851 5.91 3.52 19.65
N VAL A 852 6.31 3.95 18.44
CA VAL A 852 5.37 4.20 17.35
C VAL A 852 4.62 2.92 16.99
N SER A 853 5.31 1.78 16.85
CA SER A 853 4.66 0.49 16.57
C SER A 853 3.69 0.06 17.67
N ILE A 854 4.01 0.28 18.95
CA ILE A 854 3.11 0.01 20.08
C ILE A 854 1.87 0.91 19.97
N LEU A 855 2.04 2.21 19.77
CA LEU A 855 0.94 3.17 19.66
C LEU A 855 0.09 2.92 18.41
N GLU A 856 0.66 2.58 17.27
CA GLU A 856 -0.11 2.22 16.07
C GLU A 856 -0.92 0.93 16.28
N SER A 857 -0.34 -0.05 16.96
CA SER A 857 -1.03 -1.29 17.35
C SER A 857 -2.23 -0.97 18.26
N TRP A 858 -2.03 -0.18 19.32
CA TRP A 858 -3.10 0.25 20.22
C TRP A 858 -4.15 1.15 19.53
N HIS A 859 -3.74 1.95 18.54
CA HIS A 859 -4.65 2.76 17.74
C HIS A 859 -5.53 1.91 16.81
N SER A 860 -5.09 0.71 16.43
CA SER A 860 -5.86 -0.23 15.59
C SER A 860 -6.99 -0.94 16.36
N CYS A 861 -6.93 -0.99 17.69
CA CYS A 861 -7.99 -1.48 18.57
C CYS A 861 -9.15 -0.46 18.72
N LYS A 862 -9.91 -0.22 17.65
CA LYS A 862 -11.09 0.67 17.68
C LYS A 862 -12.39 -0.09 17.97
N SER A 863 -12.98 0.10 19.15
CA SER A 863 -14.43 -0.08 19.37
C SER A 863 -15.16 1.21 19.00
N GLN A 864 -16.25 1.14 18.24
CA GLN A 864 -16.89 2.27 17.55
C GLN A 864 -17.54 3.35 18.43
N GLU A 865 -17.51 3.22 19.76
CA GLU A 865 -18.13 4.17 20.70
C GLU A 865 -17.13 4.90 21.62
N ILE A 866 -15.86 4.49 21.64
CA ILE A 866 -14.84 5.07 22.52
C ILE A 866 -13.67 5.51 21.65
N GLU A 867 -13.32 6.80 21.76
CA GLU A 867 -12.10 7.35 21.17
C GLU A 867 -10.89 6.49 21.59
N SER A 868 -10.04 6.11 20.62
CA SER A 868 -8.94 5.17 20.89
C SER A 868 -8.05 5.68 22.03
N LEU A 869 -7.53 4.76 22.86
CA LEU A 869 -6.64 5.10 23.97
C LEU A 869 -5.50 6.03 23.53
N VAL A 870 -4.96 5.78 22.34
CA VAL A 870 -3.87 6.57 21.76
C VAL A 870 -4.33 7.98 21.40
N THR A 871 -5.48 8.12 20.76
CA THR A 871 -6.08 9.43 20.44
C THR A 871 -6.38 10.23 21.71
N ARG A 872 -6.82 9.56 22.78
CA ARG A 872 -7.20 10.22 24.03
C ARG A 872 -6.00 10.59 24.90
N LEU A 873 -4.97 9.74 24.97
CA LEU A 873 -3.87 9.91 25.92
C LEU A 873 -2.58 10.46 25.30
N PHE A 874 -2.27 10.14 24.04
CA PHE A 874 -0.98 10.44 23.40
C PHE A 874 -1.06 11.42 22.23
N THR A 875 -2.22 11.58 21.59
CA THR A 875 -2.33 12.41 20.39
C THR A 875 -2.27 13.90 20.72
N LEU A 876 -1.19 14.52 20.24
CA LEU A 876 -0.96 15.94 20.20
C LEU A 876 -1.51 16.49 18.88
N GLU A 877 -2.42 17.46 18.95
CA GLU A 877 -2.93 18.18 17.78
C GLU A 877 -2.48 19.64 17.87
N GLU A 878 -1.75 20.08 16.84
CA GLU A 878 -1.23 21.44 16.74
C GLU A 878 -1.37 21.96 15.31
N TYR A 879 -1.46 23.27 15.15
CA TYR A 879 -1.37 23.92 13.85
C TYR A 879 -0.35 25.03 13.87
N GLU A 880 0.34 25.17 12.75
CA GLU A 880 1.37 26.16 12.55
C GLU A 880 0.76 27.48 12.11
N ARG A 881 1.26 28.57 12.68
CA ARG A 881 0.88 29.93 12.29
C ARG A 881 2.11 30.75 12.02
N MET A 882 2.17 31.30 10.83
CA MET A 882 3.20 32.27 10.47
C MET A 882 2.54 33.61 10.15
N SER A 883 3.10 34.70 10.67
CA SER A 883 2.73 36.05 10.25
C SER A 883 3.90 36.69 9.55
N CYS A 884 3.73 37.02 8.27
CA CYS A 884 4.81 37.59 7.52
C CYS A 884 5.15 38.99 8.02
N SER A 885 6.38 39.16 8.54
CA SER A 885 6.87 40.43 9.05
C SER A 885 6.88 41.55 8.00
N ARG A 886 6.91 41.21 6.70
CA ARG A 886 6.94 42.17 5.59
C ARG A 886 5.55 42.51 5.04
N CYS A 887 4.76 41.53 4.63
CA CYS A 887 3.46 41.78 3.99
C CYS A 887 2.26 41.53 4.91
N ARG A 888 2.48 41.18 6.18
CA ARG A 888 1.45 40.90 7.22
C ARG A 888 0.48 39.76 6.90
N GLN A 889 0.69 39.05 5.80
CA GLN A 889 -0.08 37.85 5.47
C GLN A 889 0.06 36.79 6.56
N LYS A 890 -1.05 36.12 6.84
CA LYS A 890 -1.16 35.02 7.80
C LYS A 890 -1.73 33.79 7.08
N PRO A 891 -0.91 33.01 6.37
CA PRO A 891 -1.38 31.77 5.75
C PRO A 891 -1.88 30.81 6.83
N ASN A 892 -2.97 30.09 6.53
CA ASN A 892 -3.49 29.02 7.38
C ASN A 892 -2.83 27.71 6.94
N TYR A 893 -2.07 27.10 7.85
CA TYR A 893 -1.54 25.76 7.64
C TYR A 893 -2.50 24.73 8.24
N PRO A 894 -2.63 23.53 7.64
CA PRO A 894 -3.48 22.48 8.19
C PRO A 894 -2.98 22.05 9.57
N GLU A 895 -3.91 21.63 10.41
CA GLU A 895 -3.64 21.01 11.69
C GLU A 895 -2.94 19.65 11.49
N GLN A 896 -1.95 19.37 12.32
CA GLN A 896 -1.14 18.16 12.31
C GLN A 896 -1.37 17.39 13.61
N SER A 897 -1.50 16.06 13.49
CA SER A 897 -1.60 15.15 14.63
C SER A 897 -0.31 14.34 14.74
N SER A 898 0.24 14.25 15.95
CA SER A 898 1.45 13.47 16.24
C SER A 898 1.35 12.80 17.63
N TYR A 899 2.30 11.95 17.98
CA TYR A 899 2.39 11.30 19.31
C TYR A 899 3.33 12.03 20.29
N GLY A 900 3.98 13.10 19.83
CA GLY A 900 5.03 13.80 20.54
C GLY A 900 5.93 14.59 19.60
N ILE A 901 7.02 15.13 20.15
CA ILE A 901 8.01 15.92 19.40
C ILE A 901 9.36 15.20 19.32
N VAL A 902 10.12 15.46 18.26
CA VAL A 902 11.47 14.91 18.05
C VAL A 902 12.47 16.07 18.11
N MET A 903 13.57 15.89 18.84
CA MET A 903 14.58 16.93 19.07
C MET A 903 15.99 16.36 18.99
N ALA A 904 16.91 17.10 18.40
CA ALA A 904 18.33 16.74 18.41
C ALA A 904 18.96 17.05 19.79
N ALA A 905 19.62 16.05 20.37
CA ALA A 905 20.18 16.08 21.73
C ALA A 905 21.33 17.09 21.89
N ASP A 906 22.08 17.31 20.81
CA ASP A 906 23.14 18.30 20.70
C ASP A 906 22.60 19.73 20.75
N SER A 907 21.51 20.00 20.03
CA SER A 907 20.88 21.31 19.94
C SER A 907 20.31 21.77 21.28
N ILE A 908 19.74 20.83 22.07
CA ILE A 908 19.29 21.10 23.43
C ILE A 908 20.47 21.49 24.33
N ARG A 909 21.57 20.74 24.25
CA ARG A 909 22.79 21.00 25.04
C ARG A 909 23.42 22.34 24.66
N ASP A 910 23.54 22.63 23.37
CA ASP A 910 24.17 23.84 22.85
C ASP A 910 23.38 25.09 23.25
N LEU A 911 22.04 25.05 23.17
CA LEU A 911 21.19 26.15 23.63
C LEU A 911 21.24 26.33 25.14
N LYS A 912 21.27 25.24 25.92
CA LYS A 912 21.45 25.32 27.38
C LYS A 912 22.81 25.95 27.72
N CYS A 913 23.86 25.55 27.02
CA CYS A 913 25.21 26.09 27.19
C CYS A 913 25.28 27.58 26.83
N ALA A 914 24.66 27.98 25.72
CA ALA A 914 24.68 29.36 25.22
C ALA A 914 23.87 30.33 26.09
N PHE A 915 22.69 29.91 26.58
CA PHE A 915 21.75 30.81 27.28
C PHE A 915 21.71 30.61 28.80
N GLY A 916 22.35 29.56 29.34
CA GLY A 916 22.57 29.29 30.76
C GLY A 916 21.31 29.03 31.58
N ASN A 917 20.50 30.07 31.80
CA ASN A 917 19.29 30.07 32.63
C ASN A 917 18.00 29.78 31.85
N ILE A 918 18.11 29.42 30.57
CA ILE A 918 16.96 29.04 29.75
C ILE A 918 16.34 27.73 30.28
N LYS A 919 15.01 27.67 30.36
CA LYS A 919 14.27 26.47 30.79
C LYS A 919 14.12 25.49 29.64
N PHE A 920 13.93 24.21 29.94
CA PHE A 920 13.84 23.18 28.92
C PHE A 920 12.70 23.44 27.91
N GLU A 921 11.53 23.85 28.38
CA GLU A 921 10.40 24.21 27.51
C GLU A 921 10.68 25.41 26.59
N ASP A 922 11.52 26.36 27.03
CA ASP A 922 11.96 27.47 26.17
C ASP A 922 12.97 27.01 25.13
N ILE A 923 13.87 26.07 25.48
CA ILE A 923 14.81 25.46 24.53
C ILE A 923 14.02 24.75 23.42
N LEU A 924 13.04 23.92 23.79
CA LEU A 924 12.17 23.23 22.85
C LEU A 924 11.46 24.22 21.92
N LYS A 925 10.96 25.33 22.46
CA LYS A 925 10.33 26.39 21.66
C LYS A 925 11.31 27.04 20.69
N VAL A 926 12.53 27.36 21.13
CA VAL A 926 13.54 28.01 20.29
C VAL A 926 13.94 27.11 19.13
N ILE A 927 14.23 25.82 19.38
CA ILE A 927 14.58 24.85 18.33
C ILE A 927 13.49 24.82 17.26
N ARG A 928 12.24 24.71 17.68
CA ARG A 928 11.09 24.66 16.76
C ARG A 928 10.82 25.97 16.02
N MET A 929 11.24 27.10 16.60
CA MET A 929 11.19 28.39 15.91
C MET A 929 12.31 28.54 14.87
N GLU A 930 13.38 27.73 14.88
CA GLU A 930 14.44 27.83 13.85
C GLU A 930 13.96 27.42 12.45
N ASP A 931 12.89 26.63 12.38
CA ASP A 931 12.20 26.29 11.14
C ASP A 931 11.56 27.55 10.52
N LYS A 932 12.28 28.14 9.58
CA LYS A 932 11.82 29.32 8.85
C LYS A 932 10.98 28.90 7.65
N MET A 933 9.71 29.31 7.66
CA MET A 933 8.86 29.19 6.49
C MET A 933 8.92 30.44 5.60
N LEU A 934 8.98 30.22 4.29
CA LEU A 934 8.86 31.30 3.32
C LEU A 934 7.41 31.76 3.24
N CYS A 935 7.21 33.07 3.21
CA CYS A 935 5.91 33.67 2.92
C CYS A 935 5.53 33.36 1.47
N ASP A 936 4.62 32.39 1.30
CA ASP A 936 4.36 31.73 0.02
C ASP A 936 3.92 32.71 -1.07
N LEU A 937 4.70 32.77 -2.15
CA LEU A 937 4.40 33.59 -3.32
C LEU A 937 3.09 33.16 -4.00
N LYS A 938 2.69 31.88 -3.89
CA LYS A 938 1.47 31.34 -4.50
C LYS A 938 0.20 31.82 -3.80
N THR A 939 0.24 32.08 -2.49
CA THR A 939 -0.88 32.64 -1.71
C THR A 939 -0.83 34.17 -1.61
N GLY A 940 -0.10 34.86 -2.51
CA GLY A 940 0.05 36.32 -2.48
C GLY A 940 1.06 36.85 -1.45
N GLY A 941 1.93 35.97 -0.94
CA GLY A 941 3.04 36.31 -0.06
C GLY A 941 4.23 36.97 -0.77
N CYS A 942 5.26 37.35 -0.01
CA CYS A 942 6.39 38.15 -0.51
C CYS A 942 7.73 37.39 -0.56
N GLY A 943 7.73 36.08 -0.32
CA GLY A 943 8.92 35.22 -0.34
C GLY A 943 9.88 35.39 0.84
N LYS A 944 9.54 36.21 1.85
CA LYS A 944 10.39 36.40 3.04
C LYS A 944 10.28 35.20 3.98
N ALA A 945 11.41 34.72 4.49
CA ALA A 945 11.49 33.75 5.58
C ALA A 945 10.98 34.36 6.90
N ASN A 946 10.06 33.70 7.58
CA ASN A 946 9.54 34.11 8.89
C ASN A 946 9.49 32.90 9.83
N PHE A 947 9.54 33.20 11.13
CA PHE A 947 9.40 32.19 12.17
C PHE A 947 7.97 31.65 12.22
N VAL A 948 7.86 30.36 12.55
CA VAL A 948 6.61 29.66 12.73
C VAL A 948 6.26 29.63 14.22
N HIS A 949 4.99 29.87 14.52
CA HIS A 949 4.41 29.72 15.85
C HIS A 949 3.57 28.45 15.88
N HIS A 950 3.74 27.62 16.90
CA HIS A 950 2.96 26.40 17.08
C HIS A 950 1.84 26.66 18.08
N ILE A 951 0.59 26.51 17.62
CA ILE A 951 -0.61 26.65 18.45
C ILE A 951 -1.20 25.26 18.64
N ILE A 952 -1.44 24.89 19.90
CA ILE A 952 -2.01 23.59 20.24
C ILE A 952 -3.53 23.69 20.25
N SER A 953 -4.21 22.72 19.65
CA SER A 953 -5.67 22.58 19.68
C SER A 953 -6.11 21.50 20.64
N ARG A 954 -5.29 20.45 20.79
CA ARG A 954 -5.50 19.37 21.74
C ARG A 954 -4.22 19.03 22.48
N CYS A 955 -4.27 19.14 23.80
CA CYS A 955 -3.17 18.80 24.68
C CYS A 955 -3.31 17.35 25.17
N PRO A 956 -2.34 16.47 24.90
CA PRO A 956 -2.43 15.07 25.32
C PRO A 956 -2.09 14.93 26.81
N PRO A 957 -2.83 14.12 27.59
CA PRO A 957 -2.46 13.79 28.98
C PRO A 957 -1.03 13.27 29.14
N ILE A 958 -0.51 12.61 28.10
CA ILE A 958 0.86 12.08 28.02
C ILE A 958 1.58 12.82 26.90
N PHE A 959 2.62 13.58 27.26
CA PHE A 959 3.46 14.30 26.31
C PHE A 959 4.80 13.57 26.12
N THR A 960 5.10 13.19 24.88
CA THR A 960 6.30 12.42 24.54
C THR A 960 7.35 13.32 23.87
N VAL A 961 8.60 13.24 24.31
CA VAL A 961 9.75 13.88 23.65
C VAL A 961 10.77 12.81 23.27
N VAL A 962 11.12 12.73 21.99
CA VAL A 962 12.14 11.83 21.45
C VAL A 962 13.43 12.61 21.21
N LEU A 963 14.55 12.07 21.67
CA LEU A 963 15.88 12.65 21.51
C LEU A 963 16.70 11.88 20.48
N GLU A 964 17.13 12.59 19.45
CA GLU A 964 18.05 12.07 18.44
C GLU A 964 19.49 12.36 18.87
N TRP A 965 20.30 11.31 18.89
CA TRP A 965 21.71 11.36 19.27
C TRP A 965 22.55 11.04 18.04
N GLU A 966 23.66 11.72 17.88
CA GLU A 966 24.68 11.34 16.92
C GLU A 966 25.33 10.01 17.36
N LYS A 967 26.12 9.39 16.49
CA LYS A 967 26.91 8.24 16.94
C LYS A 967 28.16 8.81 17.60
N HIS A 968 28.45 8.38 18.85
CA HIS A 968 29.72 8.57 19.58
C HIS A 968 29.84 9.73 20.61
N GLU A 969 28.77 10.12 21.31
CA GLU A 969 28.85 11.12 22.38
C GLU A 969 29.66 10.66 23.61
N THR A 970 30.40 11.61 24.18
CA THR A 970 31.18 11.45 25.40
C THR A 970 30.29 11.45 26.64
N GLU A 971 30.80 10.87 27.74
CA GLU A 971 30.16 10.94 29.07
C GLU A 971 29.76 12.37 29.47
N LYS A 972 30.63 13.33 29.15
CA LYS A 972 30.40 14.75 29.43
C LYS A 972 29.21 15.29 28.62
N GLU A 973 29.15 15.01 27.32
CA GLU A 973 28.06 15.46 26.46
C GLU A 973 26.72 14.85 26.87
N ILE A 974 26.71 13.57 27.27
CA ILE A 974 25.51 12.89 27.78
C ILE A 974 25.05 13.54 29.10
N SER A 975 25.97 13.80 30.01
CA SER A 975 25.66 14.46 31.29
C SER A 975 25.14 15.88 31.07
N GLU A 976 25.76 16.66 30.19
CA GLU A 976 25.36 18.03 29.86
C GLU A 976 23.99 18.09 29.19
N THR A 977 23.71 17.19 28.24
CA THR A 977 22.37 17.07 27.64
C THR A 977 21.34 16.66 28.70
N THR A 978 21.62 15.66 29.53
CA THR A 978 20.67 15.21 30.58
C THR A 978 20.40 16.32 31.60
N LYS A 979 21.41 17.13 31.92
CA LYS A 979 21.28 18.31 32.78
C LYS A 979 20.46 19.45 32.14
N ALA A 980 20.40 19.50 30.81
CA ALA A 980 19.60 20.48 30.09
C ALA A 980 18.09 20.15 30.12
N LEU A 981 17.74 18.89 30.35
CA LEU A 981 16.36 18.43 30.53
C LEU A 981 15.84 18.84 31.91
N ASP A 982 14.58 19.27 31.97
CA ASP A 982 13.91 19.62 33.23
C ASP A 982 12.87 18.55 33.59
N TRP A 983 12.79 18.19 34.87
CA TRP A 983 11.79 17.24 35.38
C TRP A 983 10.36 17.79 35.27
N GLU A 984 10.15 19.08 35.51
CA GLU A 984 8.84 19.73 35.37
C GLU A 984 8.93 20.76 34.24
N ILE A 985 7.99 20.67 33.29
CA ILE A 985 7.88 21.60 32.15
C ILE A 985 6.53 22.31 32.19
N ASP A 986 6.48 23.53 31.68
CA ASP A 986 5.24 24.28 31.49
C ASP A 986 4.88 24.33 30.00
N MET A 987 3.87 23.54 29.62
CA MET A 987 3.42 23.42 28.23
C MET A 987 2.88 24.73 27.66
N SER A 988 2.37 25.63 28.52
CA SER A 988 1.88 26.95 28.09
C SER A 988 2.99 27.88 27.61
N ARG A 989 4.25 27.57 27.94
CA ARG A 989 5.42 28.31 27.44
C ARG A 989 5.87 27.76 26.10
N LEU A 990 5.79 26.43 25.91
CA LEU A 990 6.12 25.75 24.66
C LEU A 990 5.10 26.07 23.55
N TYR A 991 3.81 25.99 23.86
CA TYR A 991 2.71 26.15 22.91
C TYR A 991 1.86 27.38 23.18
N GLU A 992 1.38 28.01 22.11
CA GLU A 992 0.35 29.03 22.19
C GLU A 992 -1.04 28.37 22.30
N GLY A 993 -1.99 29.03 22.99
CA GLY A 993 -3.39 28.57 23.09
C GLY A 993 -3.77 27.83 24.38
N LEU A 994 -2.81 27.61 25.30
CA LEU A 994 -3.06 27.02 26.61
C LEU A 994 -3.29 28.08 27.70
N GLU A 995 -3.98 27.68 28.77
CA GLU A 995 -4.02 28.45 30.01
C GLU A 995 -2.61 28.59 30.61
N SER A 996 -2.34 29.70 31.29
CA SER A 996 -1.03 29.90 31.92
C SER A 996 -0.78 28.84 32.99
N SER A 997 0.43 28.27 33.05
CA SER A 997 0.85 27.26 34.04
C SER A 997 0.31 25.84 33.83
N THR A 998 0.14 25.39 32.58
CA THR A 998 -0.16 23.98 32.28
C THR A 998 1.09 23.11 32.50
N LYS A 999 1.26 22.56 33.70
CA LYS A 999 2.45 21.82 34.13
C LYS A 999 2.41 20.34 33.75
N TYR A 1000 3.58 19.82 33.37
CA TYR A 1000 3.80 18.41 33.06
C TYR A 1000 5.04 17.93 33.80
N ARG A 1001 5.01 16.68 34.27
CA ARG A 1001 6.10 16.08 35.04
C ARG A 1001 6.62 14.83 34.36
N LEU A 1002 7.94 14.72 34.25
CA LEU A 1002 8.60 13.53 33.74
C LEU A 1002 8.35 12.35 34.70
N VAL A 1003 7.75 11.28 34.18
CA VAL A 1003 7.41 10.07 34.96
C VAL A 1003 8.31 8.89 34.63
N SER A 1004 8.73 8.78 33.37
CA SER A 1004 9.66 7.74 32.94
C SER A 1004 10.45 8.20 31.72
N LEU A 1005 11.62 7.60 31.52
CA LEU A 1005 12.42 7.77 30.32
C LEU A 1005 13.08 6.45 29.91
N VAL A 1006 13.26 6.28 28.60
CA VAL A 1006 13.98 5.15 28.01
C VAL A 1006 15.36 5.64 27.60
N GLY A 1007 16.41 4.98 28.09
CA GLY A 1007 17.80 5.26 27.75
C GLY A 1007 18.44 4.12 26.97
N CYS A 1008 19.47 4.45 26.17
CA CYS A 1008 20.25 3.49 25.40
C CYS A 1008 21.75 3.61 25.73
N GLY A 1009 22.36 2.52 26.20
CA GLY A 1009 23.79 2.44 26.55
C GLY A 1009 24.72 2.24 25.34
N GLU A 1010 26.03 2.08 25.60
CA GLU A 1010 27.04 1.83 24.55
C GLU A 1010 26.82 0.49 23.84
N ASP A 1011 26.43 -0.56 24.57
CA ASP A 1011 26.22 -1.92 24.03
C ASP A 1011 24.84 -2.13 23.37
N LYS A 1012 24.10 -1.04 23.10
CA LYS A 1012 22.68 -1.04 22.69
C LYS A 1012 21.73 -1.70 23.70
N GLU A 1013 22.17 -1.81 24.96
CA GLU A 1013 21.31 -2.20 26.07
C GLU A 1013 20.33 -1.04 26.36
N HIS A 1014 19.05 -1.37 26.50
CA HIS A 1014 18.02 -0.40 26.85
C HIS A 1014 17.80 -0.42 28.36
N ILE A 1015 17.56 0.77 28.93
CA ILE A 1015 17.24 0.92 30.34
C ILE A 1015 16.03 1.84 30.52
N CYS A 1016 15.11 1.44 31.39
CA CYS A 1016 14.02 2.31 31.84
C CYS A 1016 14.47 3.02 33.12
N LEU A 1017 14.35 4.33 33.16
CA LEU A 1017 14.47 5.12 34.39
C LEU A 1017 13.08 5.66 34.71
N ALA A 1018 12.53 5.29 35.85
CA ALA A 1018 11.16 5.64 36.24
C ALA A 1018 11.12 6.28 37.62
N TYR A 1019 10.16 7.20 37.82
CA TYR A 1019 9.93 7.85 39.09
C TYR A 1019 8.86 7.11 39.89
N GLU A 1020 9.27 6.42 40.95
CA GLU A 1020 8.41 5.59 41.77
C GLU A 1020 8.67 5.83 43.26
N LYS A 1021 7.61 5.94 44.08
CA LYS A 1021 7.72 6.08 45.55
C LYS A 1021 8.70 7.19 45.97
N ASP A 1022 8.58 8.36 45.35
CA ASP A 1022 9.38 9.56 45.59
C ASP A 1022 10.89 9.45 45.29
N ARG A 1023 11.27 8.53 44.39
CA ARG A 1023 12.66 8.37 43.92
C ARG A 1023 12.71 7.83 42.50
N TRP A 1024 13.83 8.06 41.82
CA TRP A 1024 14.14 7.43 40.54
C TRP A 1024 14.71 6.03 40.74
N VAL A 1025 14.23 5.09 39.94
CA VAL A 1025 14.71 3.70 39.88
C VAL A 1025 15.08 3.34 38.43
N GLY A 1026 16.09 2.49 38.27
CA GLY A 1026 16.57 1.99 36.99
C GLY A 1026 16.23 0.51 36.82
N VAL A 1027 15.65 0.15 35.68
CA VAL A 1027 15.25 -1.22 35.34
C VAL A 1027 15.89 -1.62 34.02
N ARG A 1028 16.66 -2.71 34.04
CA ARG A 1028 17.28 -3.35 32.87
C ARG A 1028 16.48 -4.60 32.48
N HIS A 1029 16.69 -5.11 31.26
CA HIS A 1029 15.93 -6.24 30.73
C HIS A 1029 16.10 -7.51 31.58
N ASP A 1030 17.34 -7.85 31.95
CA ASP A 1030 17.67 -9.10 32.67
C ASP A 1030 17.73 -8.95 34.20
N ALA A 1031 17.36 -7.78 34.74
CA ALA A 1031 17.46 -7.50 36.16
C ALA A 1031 16.15 -7.82 36.90
N LEU A 1032 16.19 -8.81 37.80
CA LEU A 1032 15.08 -9.15 38.72
C LEU A 1032 14.85 -8.08 39.81
N THR A 1033 15.74 -7.10 39.94
CA THR A 1033 15.72 -6.10 41.02
C THR A 1033 15.91 -4.69 40.47
N GLU A 1034 15.05 -3.77 40.87
CA GLU A 1034 15.17 -2.33 40.60
C GLU A 1034 16.44 -1.75 41.22
N GLU A 1035 17.21 -1.00 40.43
CA GLU A 1035 18.36 -0.25 40.92
C GLU A 1035 17.91 1.12 41.43
N ALA A 1036 18.16 1.43 42.70
CA ALA A 1036 17.83 2.73 43.26
C ALA A 1036 18.78 3.81 42.72
N VAL A 1037 18.27 4.75 41.92
CA VAL A 1037 19.04 5.85 41.33
C VAL A 1037 19.02 7.08 42.23
N GLY A 1038 17.87 7.44 42.81
CA GLY A 1038 17.75 8.53 43.79
C GLY A 1038 17.00 9.75 43.27
N ASN A 1039 17.58 10.95 43.36
CA ASN A 1039 16.96 12.20 42.89
C ASN A 1039 17.34 12.51 41.42
N TRP A 1040 16.79 13.58 40.84
CA TRP A 1040 17.10 13.98 39.46
C TRP A 1040 18.59 14.24 39.21
N GLU A 1041 19.30 14.84 40.17
CA GLU A 1041 20.75 15.03 40.08
C GLU A 1041 21.50 13.70 39.98
N SER A 1042 20.99 12.67 40.67
CA SER A 1042 21.52 11.32 40.58
C SER A 1042 21.22 10.67 39.23
N VAL A 1043 20.10 10.98 38.58
CA VAL A 1043 19.80 10.56 37.19
C VAL A 1043 20.78 11.18 36.20
N ILE A 1044 21.07 12.48 36.32
CA ILE A 1044 22.05 13.18 35.46
C ILE A 1044 23.42 12.52 35.56
N ARG A 1045 23.86 12.24 36.79
CA ARG A 1045 25.13 11.54 37.05
C ARG A 1045 25.11 10.12 36.51
N PHE A 1046 24.01 9.39 36.74
CA PHE A 1046 23.83 8.02 36.26
C PHE A 1046 23.92 7.93 34.73
N CYS A 1047 23.24 8.83 34.01
CA CYS A 1047 23.30 8.87 32.55
C CYS A 1047 24.71 9.16 32.02
N GLY A 1048 25.44 10.09 32.64
CA GLY A 1048 26.83 10.37 32.30
C GLY A 1048 27.76 9.18 32.57
N GLU A 1049 27.87 8.77 33.84
CA GLU A 1049 28.83 7.76 34.30
C GLU A 1049 28.61 6.40 33.61
N ARG A 1050 27.36 6.04 33.32
CA ARG A 1050 27.01 4.79 32.62
C ARG A 1050 26.83 4.95 31.12
N LYS A 1051 27.07 6.16 30.60
CA LYS A 1051 26.89 6.53 29.19
C LYS A 1051 25.54 6.08 28.63
N VAL A 1052 24.49 6.25 29.42
CA VAL A 1052 23.11 6.00 29.03
C VAL A 1052 22.59 7.27 28.37
N ARG A 1053 22.26 7.19 27.09
CA ARG A 1053 21.67 8.31 26.33
C ARG A 1053 20.15 8.30 26.48
N PRO A 1054 19.52 9.29 27.14
CA PRO A 1054 18.06 9.40 27.17
C PRO A 1054 17.49 9.50 25.74
N LYS A 1055 16.68 8.55 25.31
CA LYS A 1055 16.10 8.48 23.96
C LYS A 1055 14.65 8.91 23.92
N ILE A 1056 13.85 8.55 24.92
CA ILE A 1056 12.42 8.88 24.97
C ILE A 1056 12.09 9.35 26.37
N LEU A 1057 11.35 10.45 26.46
CA LEU A 1057 10.91 11.08 27.70
C LEU A 1057 9.38 11.08 27.70
N PHE A 1058 8.76 10.50 28.73
CA PHE A 1058 7.32 10.53 28.93
C PHE A 1058 6.96 11.48 30.07
N TYR A 1059 6.26 12.56 29.72
CA TYR A 1059 5.71 13.51 30.67
C TYR A 1059 4.22 13.30 30.86
N GLU A 1060 3.75 13.40 32.09
CA GLU A 1060 2.34 13.32 32.46
C GLU A 1060 1.83 14.68 32.92
N ALA A 1061 0.60 15.04 32.53
CA ALA A 1061 -0.04 16.26 32.97
C ALA A 1061 -0.19 16.30 34.50
N ALA A 1062 0.33 17.35 35.14
CA ALA A 1062 0.20 17.56 36.57
C ALA A 1062 -1.19 18.17 36.87
N HIS A 1063 -2.16 17.30 37.16
CA HIS A 1063 -3.51 17.69 37.58
C HIS A 1063 -3.61 17.99 39.07
#